data_AF-A0A6G0UQZ0-F1
#
_entry.id   AF-A0A6G0UQZ0-F1
#
_cell.length_a   1.000
_cell.length_b   1.000
_cell.length_c   1.000
_cell.angle_alpha   90.00
_cell.angle_beta   90.00
_cell.angle_gamma   90.00
#
_symmetry.space_group_name_H-M   'P 1'
#
loop_
_entity.id
_entity.type
_entity.pdbx_description
1 polymer ?
#
loop_
_entity_poly.entity_id
_entity_poly.type
_entity_poly.pdbx_seq_one_letter_code
_entity_poly.pdbx_strand_id
1 'polypeptide(L)'
;MKFVWCLVLTTFLAVSSADNPLENIWAVLIAGSNGWYNYRHQSDVAHSYHLLLKHGVLPEKIIVLMYDDIAHNPQNPYMGKIFNKPNGSDVYAGVKIDYRGRDVNAETFLNVLKGNATGNNGKGTGRVLKSTRQEHVFVYYSDHGGTDVLGMPTGLMSKHDLDLTLSYMYEKDMYNKFLFYLEACESGSMFEGIPKIMRIYAITAARFNESSYATFCDNNMHLPCLGDEFSVNWMYDTELNNILQETVGTQVDDVVKATKLSHVCQFGDISVRKDTVSEYQGKETIQKPKINEIEDTHFHLEVVQQAVNSRDAQLVMAEKAMRRLGAAPGVVSDQMAKYLFKREVLTDFVRRAAHEVAPESPLLKTVMTKIPQSITQTSCHDKVIKAFDRLCVPFDRNPYAFKLSAALANLCELTRDPQAIIDFFEKECPNGPIFENVTEKYWQGGYMEICSDPKRFFSSEPGLSSYRIRVGLSYFNIEVRSQDPVLVRFPQFLSEKEISRVLEFQKKQQLESLKVYGQAGDFIMDYRIADGNYLSTKESGFLEVQNRLQEVLKVNLTTSEGLLLLKYGIGGHYAPHYDGFSDSPRKDEWLIKHGNRVATTLFILKTADSGGGTIFPELNLVVQPDPGDAIFWINCDSNEINEKKSLHGACPILGGTKIATSMWI
;
A
#
# COMPACT_ATOMS: atom_id res chain seq x y z
N MET A 1 12.90 57.62 -76.02
CA MET A 1 11.99 56.98 -75.03
C MET A 1 12.27 55.48 -75.11
N LYS A 2 13.08 54.80 -74.27
CA LYS A 2 13.03 54.59 -72.80
C LYS A 2 11.58 54.38 -72.34
N PHE A 3 11.18 53.23 -71.79
CA PHE A 3 11.68 52.70 -70.52
C PHE A 3 11.76 51.16 -70.46
N VAL A 4 12.82 50.70 -69.77
CA VAL A 4 13.11 49.33 -69.35
C VAL A 4 12.41 49.06 -68.02
N TRP A 5 11.81 47.88 -67.89
CA TRP A 5 11.21 47.38 -66.65
C TRP A 5 12.32 46.96 -65.67
N CYS A 6 12.30 47.50 -64.45
CA CYS A 6 13.21 47.08 -63.37
C CYS A 6 12.38 46.36 -62.31
N LEU A 7 12.62 45.05 -62.17
CA LEU A 7 12.15 44.23 -61.04
C LEU A 7 12.92 44.68 -59.79
N VAL A 8 12.19 45.10 -58.75
CA VAL A 8 12.75 45.22 -57.39
C VAL A 8 12.31 43.98 -56.62
N LEU A 9 13.21 43.00 -56.49
CA LEU A 9 13.11 41.97 -55.46
C LEU A 9 13.45 42.64 -54.13
N THR A 10 12.45 42.89 -53.28
CA THR A 10 12.67 43.11 -51.86
C THR A 10 12.85 41.76 -51.19
N THR A 11 14.11 41.33 -51.03
CA THR A 11 14.47 40.28 -50.08
C THR A 11 14.19 40.79 -48.67
N PHE A 12 13.08 40.34 -48.07
CA PHE A 12 12.95 40.32 -46.61
C PHE A 12 14.00 39.34 -46.11
N LEU A 13 15.17 39.86 -45.71
CA LEU A 13 16.04 39.17 -44.78
C LEU A 13 15.24 39.07 -43.48
N ALA A 14 14.62 37.91 -43.26
CA ALA A 14 14.28 37.49 -41.91
C ALA A 14 15.60 37.51 -41.13
N VAL A 15 15.78 38.55 -40.32
CA VAL A 15 16.73 38.50 -39.21
C VAL A 15 16.22 37.34 -38.38
N SER A 16 16.87 36.17 -38.46
CA SER A 16 16.63 35.14 -37.48
C SER A 16 16.94 35.80 -36.15
N SER A 17 15.96 35.81 -35.24
CA SER A 17 16.24 36.07 -33.84
C SER A 17 17.45 35.20 -33.50
N ALA A 18 18.55 35.82 -33.11
CA ALA A 18 19.65 35.08 -32.51
C ALA A 18 19.02 34.25 -31.38
N ASP A 19 19.14 32.93 -31.46
CA ASP A 19 18.56 31.97 -30.51
C ASP A 19 18.85 32.46 -29.09
N ASN A 20 17.83 32.96 -28.40
CA ASN A 20 17.99 33.34 -27.01
C ASN A 20 18.25 32.04 -26.24
N PRO A 21 19.46 31.80 -25.70
CA PRO A 21 19.81 30.49 -25.19
C PRO A 21 18.94 30.07 -23.98
N LEU A 22 18.26 31.01 -23.33
CA LEU A 22 17.30 30.79 -22.24
C LEU A 22 15.95 30.20 -22.71
N GLU A 23 15.63 30.27 -24.01
CA GLU A 23 14.37 29.75 -24.59
C GLU A 23 14.45 28.26 -24.98
N ASN A 24 15.63 27.64 -24.87
CA ASN A 24 15.90 26.30 -25.38
C ASN A 24 15.61 25.15 -24.41
N ILE A 25 14.96 25.39 -23.27
CA ILE A 25 14.75 24.37 -22.23
C ILE A 25 13.25 24.23 -21.95
N TRP A 26 12.76 22.99 -21.93
CA TRP A 26 11.50 22.61 -21.32
C TRP A 26 11.73 21.73 -20.11
N ALA A 27 10.93 21.93 -19.06
CA ALA A 27 10.99 21.11 -17.86
C ALA A 27 9.62 20.52 -17.52
N VAL A 28 9.61 19.25 -17.09
CA VAL A 28 8.44 18.61 -16.47
C VAL A 28 8.84 18.09 -15.10
N LEU A 29 8.16 18.57 -14.06
CA LEU A 29 8.42 18.21 -12.68
C LEU A 29 7.20 17.47 -12.13
N ILE A 30 7.39 16.28 -11.55
CA ILE A 30 6.29 15.46 -11.07
C ILE A 30 6.57 14.84 -9.70
N ALA A 31 5.61 15.02 -8.79
CA ALA A 31 5.55 14.31 -7.52
C ALA A 31 4.52 13.19 -7.68
N GLY A 32 4.97 11.93 -7.66
CA GLY A 32 4.14 10.77 -7.95
C GLY A 32 3.25 10.31 -6.78
N SER A 33 3.24 10.99 -5.64
CA SER A 33 2.34 10.64 -4.53
C SER A 33 1.70 11.82 -3.82
N ASN A 34 0.79 11.44 -2.93
CA ASN A 34 0.02 12.28 -2.04
C ASN A 34 0.13 11.76 -0.60
N GLY A 35 -0.55 12.43 0.32
CA GLY A 35 -0.66 12.06 1.72
C GLY A 35 0.47 12.65 2.56
N TRP A 36 0.13 12.99 3.79
CA TRP A 36 1.01 13.73 4.70
C TRP A 36 2.40 13.10 4.87
N TYR A 37 2.50 11.77 4.99
CA TYR A 37 3.80 11.11 5.16
C TYR A 37 4.65 10.98 3.89
N ASN A 38 4.10 11.37 2.74
CA ASN A 38 4.85 11.54 1.48
C ASN A 38 5.18 13.00 1.18
N TYR A 39 5.14 13.87 2.19
CA TYR A 39 5.56 15.28 2.14
C TYR A 39 6.78 15.52 1.24
N ARG A 40 7.83 14.73 1.47
CA ARG A 40 9.14 14.79 0.81
C ARG A 40 9.11 14.92 -0.73
N HIS A 41 8.24 14.18 -1.41
CA HIS A 41 8.24 14.17 -2.87
C HIS A 41 7.68 15.48 -3.45
N GLN A 42 6.65 16.05 -2.81
CA GLN A 42 6.11 17.35 -3.22
C GLN A 42 7.05 18.49 -2.84
N SER A 43 7.75 18.39 -1.70
CA SER A 43 8.81 19.35 -1.36
C SER A 43 10.00 19.31 -2.32
N ASP A 44 10.40 18.13 -2.82
CA ASP A 44 11.48 18.05 -3.80
C ASP A 44 11.09 18.70 -5.14
N VAL A 45 9.87 18.46 -5.61
CA VAL A 45 9.33 19.09 -6.82
C VAL A 45 9.20 20.60 -6.65
N ALA A 46 8.74 21.06 -5.49
CA ALA A 46 8.63 22.46 -5.19
C ALA A 46 10.01 23.16 -5.13
N HIS A 47 11.01 22.51 -4.54
CA HIS A 47 12.38 23.01 -4.50
C HIS A 47 13.01 23.08 -5.90
N SER A 48 12.93 22.00 -6.69
CA SER A 48 13.44 21.97 -8.06
C SER A 48 12.76 23.00 -8.97
N TYR A 49 11.45 23.27 -8.79
CA TYR A 49 10.76 24.36 -9.49
C TYR A 49 11.43 25.72 -9.26
N HIS A 50 11.70 26.05 -8.00
CA HIS A 50 12.36 27.30 -7.65
C HIS A 50 13.80 27.37 -8.15
N LEU A 51 14.51 26.24 -8.16
CA LEU A 51 15.86 26.16 -8.70
C LEU A 51 15.90 26.51 -10.19
N LEU A 52 15.01 25.91 -10.99
CA LEU A 52 14.89 26.21 -12.42
C LEU A 52 14.50 27.66 -12.68
N LEU A 53 13.53 28.21 -11.94
CA LEU A 53 13.14 29.62 -12.07
C LEU A 53 14.31 30.56 -11.76
N LYS A 54 15.05 30.28 -10.69
CA LYS A 54 16.17 31.11 -10.25
C LYS A 54 17.35 31.08 -11.23
N HIS A 55 17.44 30.03 -12.05
CA HIS A 55 18.39 29.91 -13.15
C HIS A 55 17.84 30.41 -14.49
N GLY A 56 16.69 31.10 -14.49
CA GLY A 56 16.13 31.76 -15.66
C GLY A 56 15.35 30.85 -16.61
N VAL A 57 14.98 29.64 -16.21
CA VAL A 57 14.02 28.83 -16.99
C VAL A 57 12.65 29.52 -16.92
N LEU A 58 12.07 29.80 -18.10
CA LEU A 58 10.81 30.52 -18.20
C LEU A 58 9.66 29.73 -17.52
N PRO A 59 8.81 30.36 -16.67
CA PRO A 59 7.71 29.67 -16.00
C PRO A 59 6.76 28.92 -16.96
N GLU A 60 6.52 29.47 -18.15
CA GLU A 60 5.70 28.87 -19.21
C GLU A 60 6.33 27.63 -19.87
N LYS A 61 7.62 27.39 -19.64
CA LYS A 61 8.37 26.21 -20.08
C LYS A 61 8.51 25.15 -18.99
N ILE A 62 8.05 25.42 -17.76
CA ILE A 62 8.03 24.47 -16.66
C ILE A 62 6.58 23.98 -16.46
N ILE A 63 6.39 22.67 -16.51
CA ILE A 63 5.09 22.03 -16.25
C ILE A 63 5.19 21.25 -14.96
N VAL A 64 4.33 21.56 -13.99
CA VAL A 64 4.38 20.94 -12.65
C VAL A 64 3.14 20.09 -12.40
N LEU A 65 3.36 18.83 -12.05
CA LEU A 65 2.34 17.88 -11.61
C LEU A 65 2.60 17.52 -10.14
N MET A 66 1.78 18.00 -9.22
CA MET A 66 1.88 17.65 -7.80
C MET A 66 0.50 17.63 -7.18
N TYR A 67 0.23 16.65 -6.31
CA TYR A 67 -1.13 16.42 -5.81
C TYR A 67 -1.67 17.62 -5.00
N ASP A 68 -0.79 18.37 -4.35
CA ASP A 68 -1.07 19.63 -3.65
C ASP A 68 -1.90 19.48 -2.36
N ASP A 69 -1.64 18.43 -1.59
CA ASP A 69 -2.32 18.15 -0.31
C ASP A 69 -1.43 18.33 0.93
N ILE A 70 -0.28 18.97 0.77
CA ILE A 70 0.73 19.14 1.83
C ILE A 70 0.67 20.52 2.49
N ALA A 71 0.76 21.61 1.70
CA ALA A 71 0.84 22.97 2.25
C ALA A 71 -0.36 23.32 3.15
N HIS A 72 -1.55 22.84 2.79
CA HIS A 72 -2.79 23.08 3.53
C HIS A 72 -3.31 21.84 4.26
N ASN A 73 -2.45 20.84 4.47
CA ASN A 73 -2.83 19.66 5.22
C ASN A 73 -3.19 20.05 6.67
N PRO A 74 -4.28 19.52 7.27
CA PRO A 74 -4.62 19.80 8.67
C PRO A 74 -3.52 19.40 9.68
N GLN A 75 -2.63 18.48 9.30
CA GLN A 75 -1.49 18.06 10.11
C GLN A 75 -0.28 19.02 9.98
N ASN A 76 -0.30 19.98 9.06
CA ASN A 76 0.80 20.89 8.82
C ASN A 76 0.82 22.02 9.87
N PRO A 77 1.81 22.07 10.79
CA PRO A 77 1.91 23.17 11.75
C PRO A 77 2.31 24.51 11.11
N TYR A 78 2.78 24.51 9.86
CA TYR A 78 3.15 25.68 9.09
C TYR A 78 2.23 25.85 7.88
N MET A 79 0.94 26.07 8.14
CA MET A 79 -0.09 26.22 7.11
C MET A 79 0.33 27.15 5.96
N GLY A 80 0.17 26.65 4.74
CA GLY A 80 0.53 27.34 3.50
C GLY A 80 2.02 27.27 3.14
N LYS A 81 2.84 26.50 3.87
CA LYS A 81 4.29 26.39 3.62
C LYS A 81 4.74 24.94 3.45
N ILE A 82 5.79 24.77 2.66
CA ILE A 82 6.52 23.50 2.48
C ILE A 82 8.02 23.78 2.59
N PHE A 83 8.80 22.84 3.09
CA PHE A 83 10.24 22.96 3.35
C PHE A 83 10.97 21.73 2.86
N ASN A 84 12.10 21.88 2.15
CA ASN A 84 12.87 20.73 1.65
C ASN A 84 14.14 20.42 2.47
N LYS A 85 14.38 21.19 3.54
CA LYS A 85 15.44 20.96 4.52
C LYS A 85 15.07 21.53 5.89
N PRO A 86 15.66 21.04 6.99
CA PRO A 86 15.37 21.53 8.34
C PRO A 86 15.64 23.03 8.44
N ASN A 87 14.66 23.78 8.94
CA ASN A 87 14.70 25.23 9.10
C ASN A 87 15.06 26.00 7.81
N GLY A 88 14.79 25.39 6.65
CA GLY A 88 14.99 26.00 5.34
C GLY A 88 13.96 27.09 5.01
N SER A 89 14.10 27.67 3.83
CA SER A 89 13.09 28.56 3.27
C SER A 89 11.83 27.79 2.85
N ASP A 90 10.70 28.50 2.80
CA ASP A 90 9.48 27.99 2.21
C ASP A 90 9.69 27.77 0.70
N VAL A 91 9.50 26.54 0.24
CA VAL A 91 9.59 26.13 -1.17
C VAL A 91 8.23 26.01 -1.85
N TYR A 92 7.12 26.26 -1.15
CA TYR A 92 5.78 26.23 -1.77
C TYR A 92 5.37 27.56 -2.39
N ALA A 93 5.76 28.67 -1.76
CA ALA A 93 5.32 30.00 -2.15
C ALA A 93 5.74 30.34 -3.59
N GLY A 94 4.76 30.43 -4.48
CA GLY A 94 4.96 30.84 -5.87
C GLY A 94 5.04 29.69 -6.88
N VAL A 95 4.98 28.43 -6.45
CA VAL A 95 4.94 27.28 -7.37
C VAL A 95 3.71 27.34 -8.27
N LYS A 96 3.93 27.32 -9.59
CA LYS A 96 2.86 27.27 -10.61
C LYS A 96 2.55 25.81 -10.93
N ILE A 97 1.49 25.29 -10.32
CA ILE A 97 1.11 23.88 -10.44
C ILE A 97 0.05 23.74 -11.54
N ASP A 98 0.38 22.97 -12.57
CA ASP A 98 -0.46 22.74 -13.73
C ASP A 98 -1.53 21.69 -13.49
N TYR A 99 -1.17 20.61 -12.79
CA TYR A 99 -2.06 19.50 -12.49
C TYR A 99 -2.02 19.18 -11.00
N ARG A 100 -3.22 19.10 -10.38
CA ARG A 100 -3.42 18.89 -8.94
C ARG A 100 -4.36 17.72 -8.68
N GLY A 101 -4.32 17.17 -7.47
CA GLY A 101 -5.24 16.12 -7.04
C GLY A 101 -5.26 14.94 -8.01
N ARG A 102 -6.47 14.50 -8.37
CA ARG A 102 -6.71 13.34 -9.25
C ARG A 102 -6.25 13.53 -10.70
N ASP A 103 -5.97 14.77 -11.12
CA ASP A 103 -5.41 15.02 -12.44
C ASP A 103 -3.93 14.62 -12.52
N VAL A 104 -3.28 14.39 -11.38
CA VAL A 104 -1.95 13.77 -11.33
C VAL A 104 -2.10 12.25 -11.42
N ASN A 105 -2.09 11.75 -12.66
CA ASN A 105 -2.16 10.33 -13.03
C ASN A 105 -1.22 10.04 -14.21
N ALA A 106 -0.95 8.75 -14.45
CA ALA A 106 -0.05 8.31 -15.52
C ALA A 106 -0.48 8.84 -16.89
N GLU A 107 -1.78 8.74 -17.22
CA GLU A 107 -2.31 9.23 -18.50
C GLU A 107 -1.97 10.70 -18.73
N THR A 108 -2.19 11.53 -17.71
CA THR A 108 -1.95 12.98 -17.78
C THR A 108 -0.48 13.29 -17.98
N PHE A 109 0.40 12.66 -17.19
CA PHE A 109 1.85 12.83 -17.31
C PHE A 109 2.35 12.39 -18.69
N LEU A 110 1.95 11.22 -19.17
CA LEU A 110 2.35 10.73 -20.49
C LEU A 110 1.79 11.63 -21.61
N ASN A 111 0.58 12.18 -21.48
CA ASN A 111 0.05 13.16 -22.43
C ASN A 111 0.80 14.49 -22.39
N VAL A 112 1.26 14.93 -21.21
CA VAL A 112 2.16 16.10 -21.08
C VAL A 112 3.43 15.86 -21.89
N LEU A 113 4.08 14.71 -21.70
CA LEU A 113 5.29 14.35 -22.42
C LEU A 113 5.07 14.27 -23.94
N LYS A 114 3.96 13.65 -24.38
CA LYS A 114 3.59 13.53 -25.80
C LYS A 114 3.11 14.85 -26.45
N GLY A 115 3.00 15.95 -25.70
CA GLY A 115 2.43 17.19 -26.22
C GLY A 115 0.94 17.07 -26.60
N ASN A 116 0.23 16.12 -25.99
CA ASN A 116 -1.15 15.78 -26.32
C ASN A 116 -2.15 16.57 -25.45
N ALA A 117 -2.39 17.84 -25.81
CA ALA A 117 -3.30 18.71 -25.05
C ALA A 117 -4.75 18.19 -25.02
N THR A 118 -5.23 17.58 -26.12
CA THR A 118 -6.60 17.08 -26.20
C THR A 118 -6.84 15.89 -25.26
N GLY A 119 -5.82 15.06 -25.04
CA GLY A 119 -5.85 13.99 -24.03
C GLY A 119 -5.96 14.49 -22.58
N ASN A 120 -5.68 15.77 -22.34
CA ASN A 120 -5.77 16.43 -21.04
C ASN A 120 -6.89 17.48 -20.99
N ASN A 121 -7.84 17.45 -21.93
CA ASN A 121 -9.00 18.34 -21.91
C ASN A 121 -9.77 18.21 -20.59
N GLY A 122 -9.97 19.32 -19.89
CA GLY A 122 -10.68 19.35 -18.62
C GLY A 122 -9.86 18.91 -17.39
N LYS A 123 -8.56 18.60 -17.56
CA LYS A 123 -7.63 18.29 -16.46
C LYS A 123 -6.64 19.44 -16.27
N GLY A 124 -6.49 19.92 -15.04
CA GLY A 124 -5.52 20.98 -14.70
C GLY A 124 -5.59 22.21 -15.61
N THR A 125 -4.42 22.74 -15.98
CA THR A 125 -4.28 23.84 -16.95
C THR A 125 -4.35 23.39 -18.41
N GLY A 126 -4.34 22.07 -18.67
CA GLY A 126 -4.19 21.50 -20.01
C GLY A 126 -2.84 21.75 -20.68
N ARG A 127 -1.87 22.34 -19.98
CA ARG A 127 -0.52 22.60 -20.51
C ARG A 127 0.23 21.29 -20.73
N VAL A 128 0.86 21.16 -21.87
CA VAL A 128 1.65 20.00 -22.29
C VAL A 128 2.95 20.49 -22.91
N LEU A 129 3.94 19.62 -23.09
CA LEU A 129 5.17 19.98 -23.78
C LEU A 129 4.86 20.47 -25.21
N LYS A 130 5.53 21.55 -25.59
CA LYS A 130 5.57 22.06 -26.97
C LYS A 130 7.00 22.14 -27.48
N SER A 131 7.87 21.30 -26.92
CA SER A 131 9.28 21.22 -27.26
C SER A 131 9.48 20.69 -28.67
N THR A 132 10.57 21.11 -29.28
CA THR A 132 10.96 20.75 -30.64
C THR A 132 12.37 20.17 -30.67
N ARG A 133 12.83 19.69 -31.84
CA ARG A 133 14.19 19.17 -32.04
C ARG A 133 15.31 20.17 -31.76
N GLN A 134 14.99 21.45 -31.55
CA GLN A 134 15.96 22.50 -31.21
C GLN A 134 16.14 22.66 -29.69
N GLU A 135 15.19 22.16 -28.89
CA GLU A 135 15.12 22.40 -27.45
C GLU A 135 15.50 21.15 -26.65
N HIS A 136 16.11 21.35 -25.49
CA HIS A 136 16.34 20.30 -24.51
C HIS A 136 15.13 20.10 -23.62
N VAL A 137 14.92 18.84 -23.19
CA VAL A 137 13.87 18.49 -22.23
C VAL A 137 14.54 17.95 -20.96
N PHE A 138 14.18 18.53 -19.82
CA PHE A 138 14.53 18.06 -18.50
C PHE A 138 13.28 17.50 -17.81
N VAL A 139 13.36 16.29 -17.29
CA VAL A 139 12.29 15.70 -16.48
C VAL A 139 12.84 15.31 -15.14
N TYR A 140 12.13 15.71 -14.09
CA TYR A 140 12.40 15.28 -12.73
C TYR A 140 11.14 14.64 -12.14
N TYR A 141 11.29 13.41 -11.69
CA TYR A 141 10.25 12.63 -11.01
C TYR A 141 10.72 12.30 -9.59
N SER A 142 9.85 12.47 -8.60
CA SER A 142 10.06 12.03 -7.21
C SER A 142 8.85 11.28 -6.66
N ASP A 143 9.02 10.01 -6.31
CA ASP A 143 8.04 9.20 -5.59
C ASP A 143 8.56 7.81 -5.11
N HIS A 144 7.65 6.93 -4.70
CA HIS A 144 7.77 5.48 -4.69
C HIS A 144 7.96 4.87 -6.09
N GLY A 145 8.59 3.70 -6.10
CA GLY A 145 8.73 2.85 -7.27
C GLY A 145 8.97 1.40 -6.89
N GLY A 146 8.97 0.54 -7.89
CA GLY A 146 9.34 -0.87 -7.80
C GLY A 146 9.93 -1.33 -9.12
N THR A 147 10.22 -2.62 -9.26
CA THR A 147 10.67 -3.20 -10.53
C THR A 147 9.69 -2.87 -11.66
N ASP A 148 10.16 -2.13 -12.66
CA ASP A 148 9.46 -1.69 -13.87
C ASP A 148 8.15 -0.92 -13.63
N VAL A 149 8.02 -0.24 -12.48
CA VAL A 149 6.84 0.56 -12.15
C VAL A 149 7.16 1.77 -11.28
N LEU A 150 6.47 2.88 -11.54
CA LEU A 150 6.50 4.11 -10.77
C LEU A 150 5.12 4.41 -10.19
N GLY A 151 5.09 5.01 -9.00
CA GLY A 151 3.85 5.43 -8.37
C GLY A 151 3.15 6.57 -9.08
N MET A 152 1.84 6.66 -8.89
CA MET A 152 1.08 7.85 -9.25
C MET A 152 0.12 8.13 -8.10
N PRO A 153 -0.28 9.39 -7.84
CA PRO A 153 -1.23 9.68 -6.77
C PRO A 153 -2.61 9.06 -7.02
N THR A 154 -2.86 8.66 -8.27
CA THR A 154 -3.99 7.84 -8.70
C THR A 154 -3.48 6.75 -9.66
N GLY A 155 -3.40 5.52 -9.16
CA GLY A 155 -2.89 4.34 -9.88
C GLY A 155 -1.35 4.23 -9.90
N LEU A 156 -0.82 3.76 -11.03
CA LEU A 156 0.61 3.56 -11.27
C LEU A 156 0.99 3.88 -12.72
N MET A 157 2.29 4.01 -13.00
CA MET A 157 2.85 4.10 -14.34
C MET A 157 3.86 2.97 -14.56
N SER A 158 3.61 2.10 -15.53
CA SER A 158 4.56 1.02 -15.86
C SER A 158 5.72 1.55 -16.72
N LYS A 159 6.85 0.83 -16.68
CA LYS A 159 7.96 1.04 -17.63
C LYS A 159 7.49 0.95 -19.07
N HIS A 160 6.61 0.00 -19.38
CA HIS A 160 6.09 -0.20 -20.74
C HIS A 160 5.42 1.07 -21.29
N ASP A 161 4.57 1.73 -20.50
CA ASP A 161 3.89 2.96 -20.92
C ASP A 161 4.86 4.13 -21.11
N LEU A 162 5.88 4.21 -20.25
CA LEU A 162 6.93 5.23 -20.34
C LEU A 162 7.81 5.00 -21.58
N ASP A 163 8.26 3.77 -21.83
CA ASP A 163 9.08 3.41 -22.99
C ASP A 163 8.38 3.74 -24.31
N LEU A 164 7.08 3.43 -24.42
CA LEU A 164 6.27 3.80 -25.58
C LEU A 164 6.17 5.32 -25.76
N THR A 165 6.06 6.05 -24.66
CA THR A 165 5.99 7.51 -24.67
C THR A 165 7.31 8.16 -25.07
N LEU A 166 8.44 7.69 -24.51
CA LEU A 166 9.77 8.17 -24.86
C LEU A 166 10.11 7.86 -26.33
N SER A 167 9.74 6.67 -26.81
CA SER A 167 9.87 6.30 -28.22
C SER A 167 9.06 7.23 -29.13
N TYR A 168 7.80 7.52 -28.75
CA TYR A 168 6.97 8.48 -29.48
C TYR A 168 7.61 9.87 -29.53
N MET A 169 8.10 10.39 -28.41
CA MET A 169 8.73 11.71 -28.37
C MET A 169 9.97 11.77 -29.27
N TYR A 170 10.78 10.71 -29.29
CA TYR A 170 11.93 10.59 -30.18
C TYR A 170 11.52 10.58 -31.66
N GLU A 171 10.54 9.74 -32.03
CA GLU A 171 10.05 9.61 -33.40
C GLU A 171 9.37 10.88 -33.92
N LYS A 172 8.81 11.69 -33.01
CA LYS A 172 8.18 12.98 -33.32
C LYS A 172 9.11 14.17 -33.20
N ASP A 173 10.42 13.95 -33.01
CA ASP A 173 11.41 15.01 -32.96
C ASP A 173 11.08 16.09 -31.93
N MET A 174 10.56 15.66 -30.77
CA MET A 174 10.09 16.56 -29.71
C MET A 174 11.20 17.13 -28.82
N TYR A 175 12.46 16.76 -29.06
CA TYR A 175 13.61 17.27 -28.32
C TYR A 175 14.92 17.10 -29.09
N ASN A 176 15.92 17.90 -28.72
CA ASN A 176 17.30 17.74 -29.15
C ASN A 176 18.04 16.67 -28.32
N LYS A 177 18.03 16.84 -27.00
CA LYS A 177 18.54 15.88 -26.00
C LYS A 177 17.61 15.90 -24.78
N PHE A 178 17.51 14.79 -24.09
CA PHE A 178 16.58 14.60 -22.98
C PHE A 178 17.36 14.15 -21.73
N LEU A 179 17.19 14.86 -20.63
CA LEU A 179 17.77 14.54 -19.33
C LEU A 179 16.65 14.13 -18.35
N PHE A 180 16.74 12.93 -17.78
CA PHE A 180 15.74 12.41 -16.84
C PHE A 180 16.37 12.13 -15.48
N TYR A 181 15.93 12.81 -14.42
CA TYR A 181 16.29 12.49 -13.03
C TYR A 181 15.12 11.77 -12.37
N LEU A 182 15.36 10.56 -11.86
CA LEU A 182 14.33 9.70 -11.30
C LEU A 182 14.65 9.31 -9.85
N GLU A 183 13.93 9.94 -8.92
CA GLU A 183 13.87 9.55 -7.51
C GLU A 183 12.76 8.52 -7.32
N ALA A 184 13.15 7.26 -7.13
CA ALA A 184 12.28 6.18 -6.71
C ALA A 184 13.07 4.93 -6.29
N CYS A 185 12.41 4.06 -5.52
CA CYS A 185 12.89 2.72 -5.24
C CYS A 185 12.95 1.90 -6.53
N GLU A 186 13.99 1.08 -6.69
CA GLU A 186 14.22 0.26 -7.88
C GLU A 186 14.22 1.04 -9.22
N SER A 187 14.45 2.35 -9.16
CA SER A 187 14.38 3.28 -10.31
C SER A 187 15.29 2.88 -11.47
N GLY A 188 16.42 2.23 -11.21
CA GLY A 188 17.30 1.69 -12.26
C GLY A 188 16.62 0.70 -13.21
N SER A 189 15.57 -0.01 -12.76
CA SER A 189 14.80 -0.91 -13.63
C SER A 189 14.06 -0.16 -14.76
N MET A 190 13.63 1.07 -14.50
CA MET A 190 12.86 1.89 -15.45
C MET A 190 13.62 2.23 -16.73
N PHE A 191 14.95 2.21 -16.74
CA PHE A 191 15.76 2.59 -17.90
C PHE A 191 16.71 1.50 -18.40
N GLU A 192 16.68 0.31 -17.80
CA GLU A 192 17.41 -0.85 -18.33
C GLU A 192 16.99 -1.10 -19.79
N GLY A 193 17.97 -1.23 -20.69
CA GLY A 193 17.74 -1.44 -22.12
C GLY A 193 17.41 -0.21 -22.98
N ILE A 194 17.38 1.02 -22.43
CA ILE A 194 17.03 2.21 -23.22
C ILE A 194 18.02 2.47 -24.38
N PRO A 195 17.55 2.62 -25.64
CA PRO A 195 18.44 2.80 -26.79
C PRO A 195 19.17 4.16 -26.79
N LYS A 196 20.49 4.14 -26.91
CA LYS A 196 21.33 5.36 -26.98
C LYS A 196 20.94 6.30 -28.13
N ILE A 197 20.43 5.75 -29.23
CA ILE A 197 20.00 6.54 -30.39
C ILE A 197 18.86 7.52 -30.05
N MET A 198 18.11 7.26 -28.98
CA MET A 198 17.04 8.14 -28.52
C MET A 198 17.55 9.46 -27.95
N ARG A 199 18.86 9.64 -27.70
CA ARG A 199 19.44 10.87 -27.10
C ARG A 199 18.82 11.22 -25.74
N ILE A 200 18.45 10.17 -24.99
CA ILE A 200 17.95 10.26 -23.61
C ILE A 200 19.08 9.82 -22.68
N TYR A 201 19.39 10.64 -21.69
CA TYR A 201 20.29 10.29 -20.60
C TYR A 201 19.50 10.32 -19.29
N ALA A 202 19.42 9.18 -18.63
CA ALA A 202 18.64 9.02 -17.41
C ALA A 202 19.55 8.71 -16.22
N ILE A 203 19.28 9.38 -15.10
CA ILE A 203 19.95 9.18 -13.81
C ILE A 203 18.88 8.79 -12.79
N THR A 204 19.19 7.78 -11.99
CA THR A 204 18.23 7.13 -11.10
C THR A 204 18.80 7.05 -9.69
N ALA A 205 17.96 7.23 -8.68
CA ALA A 205 18.37 7.23 -7.28
C ALA A 205 18.90 5.86 -6.79
N ALA A 206 18.46 4.76 -7.41
CA ALA A 206 18.72 3.41 -6.91
C ALA A 206 18.92 2.40 -8.05
N ARG A 207 19.68 1.33 -7.79
CA ARG A 207 19.71 0.12 -8.62
C ARG A 207 18.35 -0.56 -8.68
N PHE A 208 18.19 -1.45 -9.67
CA PHE A 208 16.99 -2.28 -9.86
C PHE A 208 16.59 -3.16 -8.65
N ASN A 209 17.49 -3.39 -7.68
CA ASN A 209 17.30 -4.30 -6.55
C ASN A 209 17.45 -3.64 -5.18
N GLU A 210 17.36 -2.32 -5.10
CA GLU A 210 17.41 -1.59 -3.84
C GLU A 210 16.39 -0.45 -3.81
N SER A 211 16.07 -0.01 -2.61
CA SER A 211 15.18 1.12 -2.38
C SER A 211 15.96 2.44 -2.39
N SER A 212 15.27 3.55 -2.66
CA SER A 212 15.77 4.87 -2.32
C SER A 212 15.43 5.23 -0.87
N TYR A 213 15.90 6.41 -0.42
CA TYR A 213 15.84 6.80 0.98
C TYR A 213 15.25 8.21 1.13
N ALA A 214 14.22 8.31 1.96
CA ALA A 214 13.74 9.57 2.51
C ALA A 214 14.79 10.13 3.47
N THR A 215 14.88 11.46 3.60
CA THR A 215 15.82 12.12 4.50
C THR A 215 15.16 13.28 5.27
N PHE A 216 15.92 13.85 6.21
CA PHE A 216 15.48 14.87 7.16
C PHE A 216 14.26 14.42 7.97
N CYS A 217 14.18 13.12 8.27
CA CYS A 217 13.06 12.48 8.96
C CYS A 217 13.06 12.68 10.49
N ASP A 218 14.13 13.25 11.04
CA ASP A 218 14.32 13.56 12.46
C ASP A 218 14.50 15.07 12.69
N ASN A 219 13.80 15.88 11.89
CA ASN A 219 13.84 17.32 11.97
C ASN A 219 13.16 17.86 13.25
N ASN A 220 13.68 18.98 13.75
CA ASN A 220 13.13 19.70 14.91
C ASN A 220 11.85 20.49 14.62
N MET A 221 11.39 20.53 13.37
CA MET A 221 10.16 21.21 12.95
C MET A 221 8.91 20.34 13.18
N HIS A 222 9.11 19.09 13.59
CA HIS A 222 8.06 18.09 13.76
C HIS A 222 7.21 17.85 12.50
N LEU A 223 7.85 17.97 11.35
CA LEU A 223 7.31 17.61 10.04
C LEU A 223 7.71 16.16 9.71
N PRO A 224 7.04 15.51 8.74
CA PRO A 224 7.53 14.28 8.13
C PRO A 224 8.93 14.47 7.51
N CYS A 225 9.50 13.41 6.94
CA CYS A 225 10.69 13.53 6.10
C CYS A 225 10.52 14.67 5.06
N LEU A 226 11.53 15.53 4.93
CA LEU A 226 11.44 16.78 4.16
C LEU A 226 11.97 16.66 2.72
N GLY A 227 12.67 15.58 2.40
CA GLY A 227 13.17 15.33 1.04
C GLY A 227 13.62 13.89 0.91
N ASP A 228 14.15 13.54 -0.26
CA ASP A 228 14.75 12.24 -0.54
C ASP A 228 16.26 12.39 -0.83
N GLU A 229 17.09 11.44 -0.40
CA GLU A 229 18.56 11.57 -0.35
C GLU A 229 19.16 11.97 -1.71
N PHE A 230 18.84 11.22 -2.77
CA PHE A 230 19.33 11.54 -4.11
C PHE A 230 18.84 12.91 -4.55
N SER A 231 17.56 13.19 -4.29
CA SER A 231 16.89 14.44 -4.66
C SER A 231 17.54 15.67 -4.02
N VAL A 232 17.72 15.66 -2.71
CA VAL A 232 18.35 16.79 -2.00
C VAL A 232 19.82 16.94 -2.39
N ASN A 233 20.53 15.84 -2.68
CA ASN A 233 21.93 15.91 -3.08
C ASN A 233 22.12 16.60 -4.44
N TRP A 234 21.34 16.26 -5.48
CA TRP A 234 21.49 16.92 -6.79
C TRP A 234 21.00 18.37 -6.76
N MET A 235 19.94 18.68 -6.01
CA MET A 235 19.46 20.05 -5.85
C MET A 235 20.48 20.90 -5.10
N TYR A 236 21.07 20.35 -4.03
CA TYR A 236 22.10 21.04 -3.26
C TYR A 236 23.36 21.28 -4.09
N ASP A 237 23.83 20.29 -4.84
CA ASP A 237 24.94 20.44 -5.79
C ASP A 237 24.71 21.59 -6.79
N THR A 238 23.56 21.56 -7.46
CA THR A 238 23.11 22.60 -8.40
C THR A 238 23.01 23.97 -7.73
N GLU A 239 22.64 24.02 -6.45
CA GLU A 239 22.59 25.24 -5.68
C GLU A 239 23.98 25.83 -5.43
N LEU A 240 25.03 25.01 -5.28
CA LEU A 240 26.37 25.47 -4.88
C LEU A 240 27.28 25.78 -6.06
N ASN A 241 27.15 25.00 -7.13
CA ASN A 241 28.08 25.00 -8.23
C ASN A 241 27.70 26.01 -9.32
N ASN A 242 28.71 26.40 -10.10
CA ASN A 242 28.49 27.20 -11.29
C ASN A 242 28.03 26.29 -12.45
N ILE A 243 26.72 26.15 -12.62
CA ILE A 243 26.12 25.27 -13.62
C ILE A 243 26.43 25.63 -15.08
N LEU A 244 26.95 26.84 -15.35
CA LEU A 244 27.48 27.23 -16.67
C LEU A 244 28.82 26.54 -17.00
N GLN A 245 29.51 26.01 -16.00
CA GLN A 245 30.82 25.38 -16.14
C GLN A 245 30.79 23.91 -15.74
N GLU A 246 29.99 23.59 -14.72
CA GLU A 246 29.76 22.22 -14.29
C GLU A 246 29.10 21.42 -15.41
N THR A 247 29.70 20.28 -15.74
CA THR A 247 29.12 19.34 -16.69
C THR A 247 28.08 18.48 -15.99
N VAL A 248 27.08 18.00 -16.74
CA VAL A 248 26.14 16.99 -16.22
C VAL A 248 26.91 15.77 -15.68
N GLY A 249 28.02 15.39 -16.33
CA GLY A 249 28.87 14.31 -15.84
C GLY A 249 29.48 14.58 -14.46
N THR A 250 29.95 15.81 -14.22
CA THR A 250 30.51 16.25 -12.93
C THR A 250 29.44 16.19 -11.83
N GLN A 251 28.29 16.83 -12.06
CA GLN A 251 27.17 16.79 -11.11
C GLN A 251 26.78 15.34 -10.79
N VAL A 252 26.65 14.47 -11.79
CA VAL A 252 26.31 13.06 -11.56
C VAL A 252 27.39 12.37 -10.73
N ASP A 253 28.67 12.60 -10.99
CA ASP A 253 29.74 11.98 -10.23
C ASP A 253 29.76 12.46 -8.77
N ASP A 254 29.41 13.73 -8.52
CA ASP A 254 29.32 14.29 -7.18
C ASP A 254 28.06 13.81 -6.43
N VAL A 255 26.93 13.69 -7.11
CA VAL A 255 25.70 13.08 -6.56
C VAL A 255 25.88 11.59 -6.27
N VAL A 256 26.61 10.84 -7.12
CA VAL A 256 27.01 9.45 -6.85
C VAL A 256 27.88 9.35 -5.60
N LYS A 257 28.76 10.33 -5.35
CA LYS A 257 29.54 10.38 -4.11
C LYS A 257 28.68 10.76 -2.92
N ALA A 258 27.74 11.69 -3.06
CA ALA A 258 26.94 12.21 -1.97
C ALA A 258 25.83 11.24 -1.51
N THR A 259 25.26 10.47 -2.44
CA THR A 259 24.19 9.49 -2.16
C THR A 259 24.81 8.20 -1.65
N LYS A 260 24.66 7.91 -0.35
CA LYS A 260 25.37 6.82 0.35
C LYS A 260 24.51 5.59 0.62
N LEU A 261 23.19 5.75 0.70
CA LEU A 261 22.29 4.67 1.15
C LEU A 261 21.76 3.82 -0.01
N SER A 262 21.83 4.35 -1.22
CA SER A 262 21.59 3.65 -2.49
C SER A 262 22.70 3.95 -3.50
N HIS A 263 22.64 3.31 -4.67
CA HIS A 263 23.59 3.50 -5.76
C HIS A 263 22.92 4.21 -6.94
N VAL A 264 23.34 5.44 -7.16
CA VAL A 264 22.90 6.24 -8.31
C VAL A 264 23.36 5.58 -9.61
N CYS A 265 22.41 5.29 -10.50
CA CYS A 265 22.67 4.60 -11.77
C CYS A 265 22.40 5.50 -12.98
N GLN A 266 23.08 5.23 -14.10
CA GLN A 266 23.07 6.05 -15.31
C GLN A 266 22.75 5.20 -16.53
N PHE A 267 21.89 5.69 -17.42
CA PHE A 267 21.40 4.95 -18.59
C PHE A 267 21.33 5.80 -19.85
N GLY A 268 21.32 5.16 -21.02
CA GLY A 268 21.13 5.81 -22.31
C GLY A 268 22.37 6.50 -22.87
N ASP A 269 22.18 7.69 -23.46
CA ASP A 269 23.20 8.43 -24.19
C ASP A 269 24.15 9.21 -23.27
N ILE A 270 25.24 8.55 -22.90
CA ILE A 270 26.30 9.14 -22.06
C ILE A 270 26.98 10.37 -22.69
N SER A 271 26.74 10.70 -23.96
CA SER A 271 27.31 11.92 -24.56
C SER A 271 26.76 13.19 -23.91
N VAL A 272 25.55 13.13 -23.33
CA VAL A 272 24.93 14.21 -22.54
C VAL A 272 25.78 14.61 -21.34
N ARG A 273 26.61 13.70 -20.80
CA ARG A 273 27.54 14.02 -19.68
C ARG A 273 28.51 15.16 -20.00
N LYS A 274 28.77 15.44 -21.28
CA LYS A 274 29.69 16.51 -21.70
C LYS A 274 29.02 17.88 -21.73
N ASP A 275 27.70 17.91 -21.76
CA ASP A 275 26.92 19.14 -21.74
C ASP A 275 27.01 19.77 -20.35
N THR A 276 26.82 21.07 -20.28
CA THR A 276 26.76 21.78 -19.00
C THR A 276 25.41 21.54 -18.32
N VAL A 277 25.37 21.56 -16.99
CA VAL A 277 24.10 21.48 -16.24
C VAL A 277 23.15 22.59 -16.68
N SER A 278 23.69 23.76 -17.05
CA SER A 278 22.92 24.91 -17.52
C SER A 278 22.10 24.69 -18.79
N GLU A 279 22.45 23.70 -19.61
CA GLU A 279 21.70 23.35 -20.82
C GLU A 279 20.35 22.68 -20.50
N TYR A 280 20.16 22.24 -19.26
CA TYR A 280 18.96 21.54 -18.80
C TYR A 280 18.27 22.23 -17.62
N GLN A 281 19.03 22.96 -16.80
CA GLN A 281 18.55 23.52 -15.55
C GLN A 281 18.57 25.07 -15.48
N GLY A 282 18.83 25.74 -16.62
CA GLY A 282 18.82 27.20 -16.73
C GLY A 282 20.23 27.81 -16.79
N LYS A 283 20.34 29.07 -17.22
CA LYS A 283 21.63 29.71 -17.58
C LYS A 283 21.99 30.93 -16.74
N GLU A 284 21.13 31.38 -15.82
CA GLU A 284 21.48 32.48 -14.93
C GLU A 284 22.51 32.04 -13.89
N THR A 285 23.61 32.79 -13.82
CA THR A 285 24.64 32.59 -12.82
C THR A 285 24.25 33.34 -11.55
N ILE A 286 23.96 32.60 -10.50
CA ILE A 286 23.84 33.18 -9.17
C ILE A 286 25.22 33.09 -8.53
N GLN A 287 25.90 34.22 -8.37
CA GLN A 287 27.09 34.25 -7.52
C GLN A 287 26.67 33.88 -6.10
N LYS A 288 27.03 32.67 -5.65
CA LYS A 288 26.97 32.29 -4.25
C LYS A 288 28.36 32.38 -3.62
N PRO A 289 28.46 32.80 -2.35
CA PRO A 289 29.71 32.67 -1.61
C PRO A 289 30.14 31.21 -1.58
N LYS A 290 31.44 30.94 -1.67
CA LYS A 290 31.97 29.58 -1.47
C LYS A 290 31.51 29.09 -0.09
N ILE A 291 30.77 28.00 -0.07
CA ILE A 291 30.44 27.30 1.17
C ILE A 291 31.72 26.72 1.77
N ASN A 292 31.82 26.75 3.10
CA ASN A 292 32.94 26.15 3.80
C ASN A 292 32.82 24.61 3.75
N GLU A 293 33.92 23.88 3.53
CA GLU A 293 33.94 22.40 3.48
C GLU A 293 33.27 21.74 4.70
N ILE A 294 33.31 22.41 5.86
CA ILE A 294 32.65 21.96 7.09
C ILE A 294 31.12 21.96 6.96
N GLU A 295 30.54 23.02 6.37
CA GLU A 295 29.09 23.15 6.18
C GLU A 295 28.59 22.12 5.15
N ASP A 296 29.36 21.93 4.07
CA ASP A 296 29.10 20.92 3.05
C ASP A 296 29.11 19.49 3.63
N THR A 297 30.16 19.16 4.40
CA THR A 297 30.26 17.88 5.09
C THR A 297 29.11 17.69 6.09
N HIS A 298 28.74 18.74 6.83
CA HIS A 298 27.65 18.68 7.80
C HIS A 298 26.31 18.41 7.14
N PHE A 299 26.03 19.05 6.00
CA PHE A 299 24.81 18.81 5.23
C PHE A 299 24.67 17.34 4.81
N HIS A 300 25.69 16.78 4.16
CA HIS A 300 25.63 15.38 3.72
C HIS A 300 25.58 14.39 4.89
N LEU A 301 26.23 14.70 6.01
CA LEU A 301 26.10 13.90 7.23
C LEU A 301 24.67 13.92 7.78
N GLU A 302 24.03 15.09 7.81
CA GLU A 302 22.64 15.23 8.27
C GLU A 302 21.67 14.46 7.36
N VAL A 303 21.88 14.55 6.04
CA VAL A 303 21.11 13.79 5.03
C VAL A 303 21.16 12.29 5.31
N VAL A 304 22.35 11.74 5.55
CA VAL A 304 22.50 10.28 5.78
C VAL A 304 22.00 9.86 7.16
N GLN A 305 22.27 10.65 8.20
CA GLN A 305 21.92 10.29 9.59
C GLN A 305 20.40 10.30 9.85
N GLN A 306 19.66 11.17 9.17
CA GLN A 306 18.22 11.30 9.34
C GLN A 306 17.44 10.54 8.26
N ALA A 307 18.09 9.62 7.56
CA ALA A 307 17.46 8.90 6.47
C ALA A 307 16.65 7.69 6.93
N VAL A 308 15.57 7.41 6.20
CA VAL A 308 14.71 6.25 6.38
C VAL A 308 14.47 5.63 5.01
N ASN A 309 14.55 4.31 4.92
CA ASN A 309 14.21 3.60 3.68
C ASN A 309 12.81 4.00 3.21
N SER A 310 12.66 4.39 1.94
CA SER A 310 11.39 4.98 1.44
C SER A 310 10.19 4.05 1.59
N ARG A 311 10.41 2.72 1.60
CA ARG A 311 9.34 1.73 1.87
C ARG A 311 8.82 1.76 3.30
N ASP A 312 9.64 2.22 4.25
CA ASP A 312 9.32 2.28 5.67
C ASP A 312 9.02 3.70 6.15
N ALA A 313 9.32 4.73 5.36
CA ALA A 313 9.12 6.13 5.72
C ALA A 313 7.71 6.41 6.26
N GLN A 314 6.66 5.95 5.58
CA GLN A 314 5.28 6.16 6.07
C GLN A 314 5.01 5.49 7.43
N LEU A 315 5.52 4.27 7.62
CA LEU A 315 5.34 3.52 8.85
C LEU A 315 6.08 4.19 10.01
N VAL A 316 7.34 4.55 9.80
CA VAL A 316 8.19 5.22 10.77
C VAL A 316 7.61 6.61 11.13
N MET A 317 7.13 7.37 10.14
CA MET A 317 6.52 8.69 10.41
C MET A 317 5.21 8.57 11.18
N ALA A 318 4.37 7.57 10.86
CA ALA A 318 3.16 7.29 11.63
C ALA A 318 3.48 6.91 13.08
N GLU A 319 4.50 6.08 13.30
CA GLU A 319 4.96 5.71 14.63
C GLU A 319 5.43 6.95 15.43
N LYS A 320 6.30 7.76 14.83
CA LYS A 320 6.81 8.99 15.45
C LYS A 320 5.68 9.97 15.78
N ALA A 321 4.71 10.13 14.88
CA ALA A 321 3.55 10.99 15.11
C ALA A 321 2.72 10.51 16.31
N MET A 322 2.43 9.21 16.42
CA MET A 322 1.69 8.67 17.56
C MET A 322 2.44 8.86 18.89
N ARG A 323 3.76 8.59 18.90
CA ARG A 323 4.60 8.82 20.09
C ARG A 323 4.58 10.28 20.52
N ARG A 324 4.69 11.21 19.55
CA ARG A 324 4.61 12.66 19.79
C ARG A 324 3.26 13.09 20.37
N LEU A 325 2.16 12.47 19.92
CA LEU A 325 0.81 12.73 20.43
C LEU A 325 0.56 12.08 21.81
N GLY A 326 1.57 11.45 22.42
CA GLY A 326 1.46 10.84 23.75
C GLY A 326 0.77 9.48 23.75
N ALA A 327 0.67 8.80 22.61
CA ALA A 327 0.13 7.45 22.55
C ALA A 327 0.96 6.50 23.42
N ALA A 328 0.28 5.65 24.21
CA ALA A 328 0.94 4.68 25.05
C ALA A 328 1.74 3.67 24.20
N PRO A 329 2.90 3.15 24.68
CA PRO A 329 3.72 2.23 23.92
C PRO A 329 2.97 1.01 23.37
N GLY A 330 2.03 0.44 24.14
CA GLY A 330 1.19 -0.67 23.67
C GLY A 330 0.33 -0.32 22.46
N VAL A 331 -0.32 0.86 22.46
CA VAL A 331 -1.15 1.34 21.34
C VAL A 331 -0.32 1.52 20.06
N VAL A 332 0.90 2.06 20.21
CA VAL A 332 1.83 2.20 19.09
C VAL A 332 2.22 0.82 18.55
N SER A 333 2.59 -0.12 19.43
CA SER A 333 2.93 -1.49 19.05
C SER A 333 1.79 -2.21 18.35
N ASP A 334 0.56 -2.11 18.85
CA ASP A 334 -0.63 -2.74 18.26
C ASP A 334 -0.92 -2.17 16.86
N GLN A 335 -0.79 -0.85 16.70
CA GLN A 335 -0.98 -0.21 15.42
C GLN A 335 0.12 -0.58 14.42
N MET A 336 1.38 -0.66 14.84
CA MET A 336 2.49 -1.12 13.99
C MET A 336 2.29 -2.57 13.56
N ALA A 337 1.85 -3.44 14.48
CA ALA A 337 1.55 -4.84 14.18
C ALA A 337 0.47 -4.96 13.09
N LYS A 338 -0.57 -4.11 13.10
CA LYS A 338 -1.59 -4.07 12.02
C LYS A 338 -0.98 -3.72 10.66
N TYR A 339 -0.08 -2.75 10.59
CA TYR A 339 0.58 -2.40 9.33
C TYR A 339 1.50 -3.51 8.83
N LEU A 340 2.29 -4.12 9.71
CA LEU A 340 3.17 -5.25 9.36
C LEU A 340 2.38 -6.47 8.92
N PHE A 341 1.25 -6.74 9.57
CA PHE A 341 0.34 -7.81 9.18
C PHE A 341 -0.21 -7.62 7.76
N LYS A 342 -0.65 -6.40 7.40
CA LYS A 342 -1.09 -6.11 6.02
C LYS A 342 -0.01 -6.42 4.99
N ARG A 343 1.25 -6.10 5.30
CA ARG A 343 2.41 -6.41 4.44
C ARG A 343 2.62 -7.93 4.26
N GLU A 344 2.43 -8.70 5.33
CA GLU A 344 2.55 -10.16 5.29
C GLU A 344 1.44 -10.80 4.44
N VAL A 345 0.19 -10.37 4.61
CA VAL A 345 -0.95 -10.86 3.81
C VAL A 345 -0.72 -10.60 2.31
N LEU A 346 -0.23 -9.41 1.96
CA LEU A 346 0.12 -9.07 0.58
C LEU A 346 1.21 -9.97 0.01
N THR A 347 2.24 -10.25 0.82
CA THR A 347 3.35 -11.14 0.45
C THR A 347 2.86 -12.58 0.26
N ASP A 348 1.97 -13.06 1.13
CA ASP A 348 1.40 -14.39 1.03
C ASP A 348 0.46 -14.55 -0.17
N PHE A 349 -0.32 -13.51 -0.49
CA PHE A 349 -1.17 -13.51 -1.68
C PHE A 349 -0.38 -13.80 -2.96
N VAL A 350 0.74 -13.09 -3.18
CA VAL A 350 1.59 -13.33 -4.37
C VAL A 350 2.28 -14.68 -4.31
N ARG A 351 2.61 -15.18 -3.12
CA ARG A 351 3.16 -16.54 -2.93
C ARG A 351 2.13 -17.61 -3.33
N ARG A 352 0.87 -17.47 -2.94
CA ARG A 352 -0.22 -18.37 -3.34
C ARG A 352 -0.46 -18.32 -4.84
N ALA A 353 -0.42 -17.12 -5.43
CA ALA A 353 -0.47 -16.95 -6.88
C ALA A 353 0.61 -17.81 -7.55
N ALA A 354 1.86 -17.72 -7.09
CA ALA A 354 2.96 -18.53 -7.60
C ALA A 354 2.67 -20.03 -7.54
N HIS A 355 2.24 -20.53 -6.39
CA HIS A 355 1.93 -21.95 -6.20
C HIS A 355 0.78 -22.44 -7.07
N GLU A 356 -0.19 -21.59 -7.38
CA GLU A 356 -1.33 -21.99 -8.20
C GLU A 356 -1.03 -21.94 -9.70
N VAL A 357 -0.37 -20.88 -10.17
CA VAL A 357 -0.09 -20.69 -11.61
C VAL A 357 1.13 -21.47 -12.09
N ALA A 358 2.00 -21.91 -11.18
CA ALA A 358 3.23 -22.62 -11.51
C ALA A 358 3.61 -23.74 -10.50
N PRO A 359 2.70 -24.66 -10.11
CA PRO A 359 2.87 -25.61 -9.00
C PRO A 359 4.09 -26.52 -9.12
N GLU A 360 4.46 -26.91 -10.33
CA GLU A 360 5.56 -27.84 -10.61
C GLU A 360 6.89 -27.13 -10.92
N SER A 361 6.93 -25.79 -10.83
CA SER A 361 8.12 -25.04 -11.22
C SER A 361 9.23 -25.18 -10.16
N PRO A 362 10.45 -25.61 -10.55
CA PRO A 362 11.59 -25.66 -9.63
C PRO A 362 12.02 -24.26 -9.15
N LEU A 363 11.54 -23.21 -9.82
CA LEU A 363 11.88 -21.81 -9.52
C LEU A 363 10.87 -21.15 -8.56
N LEU A 364 9.82 -21.83 -8.10
CA LEU A 364 8.82 -21.30 -7.16
C LEU A 364 9.44 -20.59 -5.95
N LYS A 365 10.49 -21.17 -5.36
CA LYS A 365 11.18 -20.61 -4.19
C LYS A 365 11.88 -19.27 -4.47
N THR A 366 12.14 -18.98 -5.74
CA THR A 366 12.84 -17.75 -6.16
C THR A 366 11.88 -16.61 -6.52
N VAL A 367 10.58 -16.89 -6.75
CA VAL A 367 9.58 -15.88 -7.13
C VAL A 367 9.55 -14.69 -6.18
N MET A 368 9.57 -14.95 -4.87
CA MET A 368 9.47 -13.90 -3.85
C MET A 368 10.81 -13.24 -3.50
N THR A 369 11.94 -13.83 -3.90
CA THR A 369 13.28 -13.44 -3.40
C THR A 369 14.18 -12.88 -4.49
N LYS A 370 13.97 -13.29 -5.75
CA LYS A 370 14.73 -12.79 -6.89
C LYS A 370 14.18 -11.43 -7.31
N ILE A 371 15.05 -10.44 -7.47
CA ILE A 371 14.71 -9.18 -8.13
C ILE A 371 15.42 -9.18 -9.49
N PRO A 372 14.69 -9.23 -10.63
CA PRO A 372 15.32 -9.28 -11.94
C PRO A 372 15.93 -7.93 -12.30
N GLN A 373 17.13 -7.94 -12.90
CA GLN A 373 17.73 -6.72 -13.47
C GLN A 373 16.98 -6.24 -14.70
N SER A 374 16.57 -7.17 -15.55
CA SER A 374 15.77 -6.92 -16.74
C SER A 374 14.66 -7.95 -16.84
N ILE A 375 13.54 -7.53 -17.42
CA ILE A 375 12.36 -8.35 -17.66
C ILE A 375 12.28 -8.59 -19.17
N THR A 376 12.15 -9.86 -19.57
CA THR A 376 11.94 -10.24 -20.96
C THR A 376 10.45 -10.22 -21.32
N GLN A 377 9.60 -10.57 -20.35
CA GLN A 377 8.14 -10.61 -20.51
C GLN A 377 7.48 -9.28 -20.17
N THR A 378 7.95 -8.18 -20.79
CA THR A 378 7.51 -6.81 -20.47
C THR A 378 6.00 -6.60 -20.68
N SER A 379 5.44 -7.14 -21.77
CA SER A 379 3.99 -7.07 -22.04
C SER A 379 3.16 -7.90 -21.04
N CYS A 380 3.69 -9.02 -20.55
CA CYS A 380 3.03 -9.77 -19.49
C CYS A 380 3.03 -8.96 -18.20
N HIS A 381 4.20 -8.45 -17.79
CA HIS A 381 4.36 -7.70 -16.55
C HIS A 381 3.48 -6.46 -16.53
N ASP A 382 3.42 -5.70 -17.63
CA ASP A 382 2.54 -4.54 -17.78
C ASP A 382 1.06 -4.89 -17.53
N LYS A 383 0.57 -5.97 -18.14
CA LYS A 383 -0.82 -6.43 -17.96
C LYS A 383 -1.07 -6.90 -16.53
N VAL A 384 -0.17 -7.72 -15.99
CA VAL A 384 -0.29 -8.32 -14.66
C VAL A 384 -0.24 -7.25 -13.58
N ILE A 385 0.67 -6.28 -13.66
CA ILE A 385 0.81 -5.26 -12.62
C ILE A 385 -0.38 -4.29 -12.62
N LYS A 386 -0.89 -3.89 -13.79
CA LYS A 386 -2.11 -3.08 -13.92
C LYS A 386 -3.35 -3.85 -13.45
N ALA A 387 -3.42 -5.14 -13.75
CA ALA A 387 -4.50 -5.99 -13.25
C ALA A 387 -4.43 -6.15 -11.72
N PHE A 388 -3.23 -6.35 -11.16
CA PHE A 388 -3.04 -6.44 -9.72
C PHE A 388 -3.45 -5.15 -9.01
N ASP A 389 -3.06 -3.98 -9.53
CA ASP A 389 -3.47 -2.66 -9.05
C ASP A 389 -5.00 -2.49 -9.05
N ARG A 390 -5.64 -2.76 -10.18
CA ARG A 390 -7.08 -2.57 -10.36
C ARG A 390 -7.94 -3.58 -9.59
N LEU A 391 -7.55 -4.85 -9.61
CA LEU A 391 -8.39 -5.95 -9.12
C LEU A 391 -8.13 -6.23 -7.64
N CYS A 392 -6.89 -6.14 -7.18
CA CYS A 392 -6.49 -6.65 -5.86
C CYS A 392 -5.90 -5.60 -4.93
N VAL A 393 -4.90 -4.83 -5.35
CA VAL A 393 -4.13 -3.96 -4.43
C VAL A 393 -3.72 -2.67 -5.14
N PRO A 394 -4.53 -1.60 -5.01
CA PRO A 394 -4.18 -0.29 -5.52
C PRO A 394 -2.88 0.22 -4.92
N PHE A 395 -1.91 0.53 -5.78
CA PHE A 395 -0.55 0.91 -5.39
C PHE A 395 -0.51 2.32 -4.77
N ASP A 396 -1.34 3.22 -5.27
CA ASP A 396 -1.51 4.58 -4.77
C ASP A 396 -1.94 4.62 -3.29
N ARG A 397 -2.67 3.59 -2.83
CA ARG A 397 -3.12 3.45 -1.44
C ARG A 397 -2.26 2.50 -0.61
N ASN A 398 -1.43 1.66 -1.25
CA ASN A 398 -0.61 0.66 -0.58
C ASN A 398 0.83 0.67 -1.11
N PRO A 399 1.70 1.59 -0.65
CA PRO A 399 3.07 1.69 -1.16
C PRO A 399 3.93 0.44 -0.93
N TYR A 400 3.53 -0.47 -0.03
CA TYR A 400 4.21 -1.76 0.10
C TYR A 400 4.01 -2.66 -1.14
N ALA A 401 2.95 -2.46 -1.93
CA ALA A 401 2.68 -3.23 -3.14
C ALA A 401 3.81 -3.10 -4.18
N PHE A 402 4.51 -1.95 -4.23
CA PHE A 402 5.69 -1.77 -5.08
C PHE A 402 6.79 -2.80 -4.81
N LYS A 403 6.94 -3.29 -3.58
CA LYS A 403 7.89 -4.35 -3.26
C LYS A 403 7.58 -5.68 -3.95
N LEU A 404 6.30 -5.89 -4.29
CA LEU A 404 5.83 -7.13 -4.90
C LEU A 404 5.94 -7.11 -6.43
N SER A 405 6.23 -5.96 -7.05
CA SER A 405 6.32 -5.87 -8.53
C SER A 405 7.39 -6.79 -9.11
N ALA A 406 8.50 -7.01 -8.39
CA ALA A 406 9.54 -7.97 -8.76
C ALA A 406 9.00 -9.41 -8.79
N ALA A 407 8.18 -9.78 -7.80
CA ALA A 407 7.58 -11.11 -7.73
C ALA A 407 6.55 -11.30 -8.85
N LEU A 408 5.75 -10.28 -9.16
CA LEU A 408 4.84 -10.29 -10.31
C LEU A 408 5.60 -10.43 -11.64
N ALA A 409 6.75 -9.77 -11.78
CA ALA A 409 7.62 -9.95 -12.94
C ALA A 409 8.14 -11.39 -13.04
N ASN A 410 8.59 -11.97 -11.92
CA ASN A 410 9.03 -13.35 -11.89
C ASN A 410 7.90 -14.33 -12.27
N LEU A 411 6.66 -14.09 -11.85
CA LEU A 411 5.52 -14.90 -12.30
C LEU A 411 5.36 -14.86 -13.82
N CYS A 412 5.50 -13.68 -14.43
CA CYS A 412 5.49 -13.53 -15.87
C CYS A 412 6.64 -14.26 -16.57
N GLU A 413 7.86 -14.19 -16.03
CA GLU A 413 9.02 -14.94 -16.57
C GLU A 413 8.81 -16.46 -16.49
N LEU A 414 8.13 -16.94 -15.45
CA LEU A 414 7.86 -18.36 -15.25
C LEU A 414 6.74 -18.90 -16.12
N THR A 415 5.60 -18.20 -16.16
CA THR A 415 4.39 -18.70 -16.82
C THR A 415 4.34 -18.32 -18.30
N ARG A 416 4.84 -17.12 -18.64
CA ARG A 416 4.64 -16.45 -19.94
C ARG A 416 3.17 -16.31 -20.33
N ASP A 417 2.27 -16.42 -19.35
CA ASP A 417 0.83 -16.35 -19.54
C ASP A 417 0.25 -15.33 -18.55
N PRO A 418 0.08 -14.06 -18.97
CA PRO A 418 -0.53 -13.06 -18.12
C PRO A 418 -1.97 -13.43 -17.76
N GLN A 419 -2.69 -14.17 -18.61
CA GLN A 419 -4.10 -14.48 -18.35
C GLN A 419 -4.25 -15.44 -17.19
N ALA A 420 -3.42 -16.49 -17.10
CA ALA A 420 -3.43 -17.41 -15.97
C ALA A 420 -3.21 -16.70 -14.61
N ILE A 421 -2.35 -15.67 -14.59
CA ILE A 421 -2.11 -14.86 -13.39
C ILE A 421 -3.28 -13.93 -13.10
N ILE A 422 -3.86 -13.31 -14.13
CA ILE A 422 -5.01 -12.42 -13.98
C ILE A 422 -6.26 -13.20 -13.55
N ASP A 423 -6.48 -14.41 -14.07
CA ASP A 423 -7.57 -15.29 -13.67
C ASP A 423 -7.47 -15.62 -12.17
N PHE A 424 -6.25 -15.85 -11.66
CA PHE A 424 -6.03 -15.98 -10.22
C PHE A 424 -6.44 -14.72 -9.46
N PHE A 425 -6.10 -13.53 -9.94
CA PHE A 425 -6.53 -12.27 -9.32
C PHE A 425 -8.04 -12.08 -9.35
N GLU A 426 -8.69 -12.36 -10.47
CA GLU A 426 -10.16 -12.25 -10.60
C GLU A 426 -10.87 -13.24 -9.67
N LYS A 427 -10.34 -14.45 -9.54
CA LYS A 427 -10.87 -15.49 -8.64
C LYS A 427 -10.70 -15.14 -7.16
N GLU A 428 -9.54 -14.61 -6.78
CA GLU A 428 -9.19 -14.35 -5.39
C GLU A 428 -9.56 -12.94 -4.90
N CYS A 429 -9.80 -12.01 -5.82
CA CYS A 429 -10.24 -10.63 -5.57
C CYS A 429 -11.58 -10.31 -6.26
N PRO A 430 -12.64 -11.13 -6.12
CA PRO A 430 -13.87 -11.02 -6.92
C PRO A 430 -14.69 -9.76 -6.61
N ASN A 431 -14.47 -9.14 -5.44
CA ASN A 431 -15.18 -7.94 -4.98
C ASN A 431 -14.33 -6.66 -5.06
N GLY A 432 -13.23 -6.71 -5.83
CA GLY A 432 -12.26 -5.62 -5.93
C GLY A 432 -11.17 -5.70 -4.85
N PRO A 433 -10.48 -4.57 -4.58
CA PRO A 433 -9.27 -4.59 -3.78
C PRO A 433 -9.40 -5.26 -2.41
N ILE A 434 -8.46 -6.17 -2.11
CA ILE A 434 -8.34 -6.95 -0.86
C ILE A 434 -8.36 -6.04 0.39
N PHE A 435 -8.05 -4.75 0.24
CA PHE A 435 -7.87 -3.81 1.35
C PHE A 435 -8.78 -2.57 1.35
N GLU A 436 -9.72 -2.41 0.42
CA GLU A 436 -10.62 -1.23 0.47
C GLU A 436 -11.88 -1.44 1.32
N ASN A 437 -12.36 -2.68 1.51
CA ASN A 437 -13.67 -2.90 2.16
C ASN A 437 -13.71 -3.91 3.31
N VAL A 438 -12.60 -4.58 3.62
CA VAL A 438 -12.63 -5.71 4.57
C VAL A 438 -12.80 -5.24 6.02
N THR A 439 -12.31 -4.04 6.37
CA THR A 439 -12.42 -3.50 7.75
C THR A 439 -13.47 -2.40 7.95
N GLU A 440 -13.99 -1.73 6.92
CA GLU A 440 -14.90 -0.59 7.15
C GLU A 440 -16.37 -0.92 6.87
N LYS A 441 -16.67 -1.85 5.96
CA LYS A 441 -18.07 -2.19 5.62
C LYS A 441 -18.75 -3.05 6.70
N TYR A 442 -18.02 -3.98 7.33
CA TYR A 442 -18.57 -4.97 8.27
C TYR A 442 -18.00 -4.88 9.71
N TRP A 443 -16.92 -4.12 9.90
CA TRP A 443 -16.28 -3.89 11.21
C TRP A 443 -16.41 -2.41 11.64
N GLN A 444 -17.64 -1.90 11.59
CA GLN A 444 -17.97 -0.51 11.96
C GLN A 444 -17.79 -0.25 13.47
N GLY A 445 -17.85 1.01 13.91
CA GLY A 445 -18.00 1.33 15.34
C GLY A 445 -16.81 1.05 16.25
N GLY A 446 -15.57 1.00 15.72
CA GLY A 446 -14.36 0.83 16.53
C GLY A 446 -14.09 -0.62 16.97
N TYR A 447 -14.78 -1.61 16.40
CA TYR A 447 -14.65 -3.02 16.79
C TYR A 447 -13.23 -3.58 16.65
N MET A 448 -12.47 -3.08 15.67
CA MET A 448 -11.05 -3.41 15.51
C MET A 448 -10.17 -2.91 16.65
N GLU A 449 -10.54 -1.81 17.31
CA GLU A 449 -9.88 -1.33 18.53
C GLU A 449 -10.16 -2.29 19.69
N ILE A 450 -11.41 -2.75 19.82
CA ILE A 450 -11.79 -3.76 20.83
C ILE A 450 -10.97 -5.04 20.64
N CYS A 451 -10.85 -5.53 19.41
CA CYS A 451 -10.06 -6.72 19.06
C CYS A 451 -8.55 -6.58 19.31
N SER A 452 -8.03 -5.35 19.46
CA SER A 452 -6.61 -5.10 19.66
C SER A 452 -6.25 -4.62 21.06
N ASP A 453 -7.21 -4.37 21.95
CA ASP A 453 -6.97 -3.89 23.31
C ASP A 453 -6.86 -5.05 24.32
N PRO A 454 -5.65 -5.39 24.81
CA PRO A 454 -5.47 -6.52 25.72
C PRO A 454 -6.20 -6.35 27.06
N LYS A 455 -6.53 -5.11 27.45
CA LYS A 455 -7.32 -4.85 28.67
C LYS A 455 -8.73 -5.42 28.55
N ARG A 456 -9.24 -5.55 27.33
CA ARG A 456 -10.58 -6.09 27.05
C ARG A 456 -10.61 -7.61 27.00
N PHE A 457 -9.45 -8.25 26.81
CA PHE A 457 -9.32 -9.72 26.73
C PHE A 457 -9.65 -10.41 28.05
N PHE A 458 -9.36 -9.71 29.16
CA PHE A 458 -9.57 -10.19 30.53
C PHE A 458 -10.61 -9.36 31.29
N SER A 459 -11.26 -8.41 30.62
CA SER A 459 -12.31 -7.59 31.23
C SER A 459 -13.56 -8.44 31.54
N SER A 460 -14.05 -8.31 32.77
CA SER A 460 -15.35 -8.80 33.24
C SER A 460 -16.10 -7.63 33.89
N GLU A 461 -17.43 -7.73 34.00
CA GLU A 461 -18.18 -6.75 34.79
C GLU A 461 -17.64 -6.69 36.23
N PRO A 462 -17.58 -5.51 36.86
CA PRO A 462 -17.07 -5.36 38.22
C PRO A 462 -17.82 -6.27 39.20
N GLY A 463 -17.09 -7.15 39.90
CA GLY A 463 -17.65 -8.07 40.90
C GLY A 463 -17.94 -9.49 40.40
N LEU A 464 -17.67 -9.81 39.14
CA LEU A 464 -17.76 -11.18 38.63
C LEU A 464 -16.56 -12.02 39.09
N SER A 465 -16.84 -13.20 39.64
CA SER A 465 -15.83 -14.13 40.13
C SER A 465 -15.71 -15.36 39.21
N SER A 466 -14.54 -15.99 39.18
CA SER A 466 -14.41 -17.34 38.64
C SER A 466 -14.89 -18.34 39.69
N TYR A 467 -15.78 -19.25 39.30
CA TYR A 467 -16.35 -20.24 40.21
C TYR A 467 -15.90 -21.64 39.81
N ARG A 468 -15.79 -22.52 40.80
CA ARG A 468 -15.62 -23.96 40.57
C ARG A 468 -16.90 -24.66 40.96
N ILE A 469 -17.59 -25.24 39.99
CA ILE A 469 -18.80 -26.02 40.24
C ILE A 469 -18.50 -27.52 40.19
N ARG A 470 -19.31 -28.31 40.87
CA ARG A 470 -19.26 -29.78 40.81
C ARG A 470 -20.52 -30.29 40.14
N VAL A 471 -20.35 -31.06 39.07
CA VAL A 471 -21.43 -31.75 38.36
C VAL A 471 -21.12 -33.24 38.42
N GLY A 472 -21.95 -33.98 39.16
CA GLY A 472 -21.65 -35.38 39.52
C GLY A 472 -20.35 -35.49 40.33
N LEU A 473 -19.35 -36.17 39.77
CA LEU A 473 -18.02 -36.33 40.37
C LEU A 473 -16.96 -35.41 39.76
N SER A 474 -17.30 -34.63 38.75
CA SER A 474 -16.38 -33.77 37.99
C SER A 474 -16.47 -32.32 38.47
N TYR A 475 -15.34 -31.62 38.44
CA TYR A 475 -15.27 -30.19 38.72
C TYR A 475 -15.06 -29.40 37.43
N PHE A 476 -15.77 -28.29 37.31
CA PHE A 476 -15.68 -27.37 36.18
C PHE A 476 -15.36 -25.97 36.68
N ASN A 477 -14.39 -25.32 36.04
CA ASN A 477 -14.14 -23.90 36.24
C ASN A 477 -15.06 -23.10 35.32
N ILE A 478 -15.62 -22.02 35.83
CA ILE A 478 -16.49 -21.11 35.10
C ILE A 478 -15.97 -19.69 35.29
N GLU A 479 -15.71 -19.02 34.18
CA GLU A 479 -15.39 -17.60 34.12
C GLU A 479 -16.62 -16.87 33.56
N VAL A 480 -17.34 -16.16 34.43
CA VAL A 480 -18.47 -15.33 33.99
C VAL A 480 -17.92 -14.04 33.40
N ARG A 481 -18.21 -13.80 32.12
CA ARG A 481 -17.74 -12.61 31.38
C ARG A 481 -18.81 -11.53 31.30
N SER A 482 -20.08 -11.92 31.29
CA SER A 482 -21.24 -11.03 31.39
C SER A 482 -22.41 -11.79 32.05
N GLN A 483 -23.18 -11.10 32.89
CA GLN A 483 -24.45 -11.63 33.42
C GLN A 483 -25.65 -11.33 32.52
N ASP A 484 -25.57 -10.26 31.72
CA ASP A 484 -26.66 -9.79 30.87
C ASP A 484 -26.17 -9.38 29.46
N PRO A 485 -26.25 -10.28 28.46
CA PRO A 485 -26.63 -11.68 28.59
C PRO A 485 -25.58 -12.50 29.31
N VAL A 486 -26.00 -13.71 29.70
CA VAL A 486 -25.09 -14.75 30.15
C VAL A 486 -24.07 -15.03 29.04
N LEU A 487 -22.82 -14.71 29.32
CA LEU A 487 -21.64 -15.09 28.56
C LEU A 487 -20.63 -15.70 29.53
N VAL A 488 -20.29 -16.96 29.32
CA VAL A 488 -19.39 -17.71 30.21
C VAL A 488 -18.33 -18.45 29.40
N ARG A 489 -17.12 -18.50 29.95
CA ARG A 489 -16.04 -19.36 29.47
C ARG A 489 -15.86 -20.50 30.47
N PHE A 490 -15.73 -21.72 29.95
CA PHE A 490 -15.37 -22.93 30.68
C PHE A 490 -13.94 -23.30 30.30
N PRO A 491 -12.93 -22.93 31.11
CA PRO A 491 -11.55 -23.28 30.82
C PRO A 491 -11.34 -24.80 30.83
N GLN A 492 -10.61 -25.31 29.83
CA GLN A 492 -10.26 -26.74 29.71
C GLN A 492 -11.49 -27.67 29.77
N PHE A 493 -12.59 -27.27 29.14
CA PHE A 493 -13.81 -28.09 29.05
C PHE A 493 -13.59 -29.39 28.27
N LEU A 494 -12.74 -29.35 27.24
CA LEU A 494 -12.25 -30.50 26.50
C LEU A 494 -10.88 -30.92 27.03
N SER A 495 -10.68 -32.23 27.12
CA SER A 495 -9.36 -32.81 27.36
C SER A 495 -8.50 -32.81 26.10
N GLU A 496 -7.17 -32.82 26.26
CA GLU A 496 -6.22 -32.93 25.15
C GLU A 496 -6.48 -34.15 24.25
N LYS A 497 -6.97 -35.26 24.84
CA LYS A 497 -7.34 -36.48 24.11
C LYS A 497 -8.56 -36.26 23.22
N GLU A 498 -9.57 -35.55 23.71
CA GLU A 498 -10.76 -35.18 22.93
C GLU A 498 -10.38 -34.23 21.80
N ILE A 499 -9.56 -33.21 22.08
CA ILE A 499 -9.05 -32.27 21.07
C ILE A 499 -8.30 -33.03 19.97
N SER A 500 -7.35 -33.89 20.35
CA SER A 500 -6.53 -34.65 19.39
C SER A 500 -7.39 -35.55 18.51
N ARG A 501 -8.38 -36.24 19.08
CA ARG A 501 -9.31 -37.09 18.34
C ARG A 501 -10.10 -36.29 17.30
N VAL A 502 -10.62 -35.12 17.67
CA VAL A 502 -11.41 -34.27 16.76
C VAL A 502 -10.50 -33.69 15.67
N LEU A 503 -9.29 -33.25 16.00
CA LEU A 503 -8.32 -32.74 15.02
C LEU A 503 -7.83 -33.83 14.06
N GLU A 504 -7.64 -35.06 14.51
CA GLU A 504 -7.32 -36.20 13.64
C GLU A 504 -8.48 -36.55 12.72
N PHE A 505 -9.73 -36.48 13.21
CA PHE A 505 -10.92 -36.65 12.38
C PHE A 505 -11.00 -35.53 11.34
N GLN A 506 -10.79 -34.28 11.75
CA GLN A 506 -10.75 -33.11 10.87
C GLN A 506 -9.75 -33.27 9.73
N LYS A 507 -8.53 -33.77 9.99
CA LYS A 507 -7.50 -33.99 8.96
C LYS A 507 -7.94 -34.96 7.85
N LYS A 508 -8.94 -35.80 8.11
CA LYS A 508 -9.51 -36.76 7.14
C LYS A 508 -10.69 -36.18 6.36
N GLN A 509 -11.17 -34.99 6.73
CA GLN A 509 -12.28 -34.32 6.08
C GLN A 509 -11.76 -33.27 5.11
N GLN A 510 -12.43 -33.13 3.97
CA GLN A 510 -12.25 -31.99 3.10
C GLN A 510 -13.01 -30.79 3.72
N LEU A 511 -12.30 -29.67 3.87
CA LEU A 511 -12.91 -28.41 4.29
C LEU A 511 -13.20 -27.58 3.05
N GLU A 512 -14.33 -26.89 3.05
CA GLU A 512 -14.73 -25.99 1.99
C GLU A 512 -14.71 -24.55 2.49
N SER A 513 -14.49 -23.61 1.58
CA SER A 513 -14.55 -22.19 1.93
C SER A 513 -15.99 -21.81 2.28
N LEU A 514 -16.23 -21.40 3.53
CA LEU A 514 -17.56 -21.03 4.01
C LEU A 514 -17.86 -19.56 3.66
N LYS A 515 -18.04 -19.28 2.37
CA LYS A 515 -18.45 -17.97 1.86
C LYS A 515 -19.97 -17.77 2.06
N VAL A 516 -20.40 -16.54 2.38
CA VAL A 516 -21.83 -16.19 2.48
C VAL A 516 -22.27 -15.53 1.18
N TYR A 517 -23.30 -16.08 0.55
CA TYR A 517 -23.87 -15.53 -0.69
C TYR A 517 -25.03 -14.59 -0.37
N GLY A 518 -25.13 -13.46 -1.08
CA GLY A 518 -26.28 -12.55 -0.97
C GLY A 518 -27.60 -13.20 -1.43
N GLN A 519 -28.74 -12.58 -1.11
CA GLN A 519 -30.11 -13.08 -1.43
C GLN A 519 -30.36 -13.40 -2.92
N ALA A 520 -29.47 -12.99 -3.84
CA ALA A 520 -29.55 -13.24 -5.27
C ALA A 520 -28.45 -14.19 -5.81
N GLY A 521 -27.56 -14.74 -4.98
CA GLY A 521 -26.50 -15.66 -5.42
C GLY A 521 -25.33 -15.02 -6.19
N ASP A 522 -25.43 -13.74 -6.56
CA ASP A 522 -24.51 -13.09 -7.51
C ASP A 522 -23.29 -12.36 -6.90
N PHE A 523 -23.09 -12.41 -5.58
CA PHE A 523 -21.90 -11.85 -4.93
C PHE A 523 -21.51 -12.59 -3.64
N ILE A 524 -20.19 -12.81 -3.49
CA ILE A 524 -19.56 -13.33 -2.27
C ILE A 524 -19.51 -12.17 -1.27
N MET A 525 -20.08 -12.33 -0.08
CA MET A 525 -19.94 -11.33 0.98
C MET A 525 -18.68 -11.67 1.80
N ASP A 526 -17.68 -10.77 1.84
CA ASP A 526 -16.42 -10.90 2.62
C ASP A 526 -16.62 -10.78 4.15
N TYR A 527 -17.79 -11.17 4.60
CA TYR A 527 -18.29 -11.15 5.97
C TYR A 527 -17.66 -12.25 6.84
N ARG A 528 -17.25 -13.36 6.21
CA ARG A 528 -16.62 -14.53 6.84
C ARG A 528 -15.49 -15.03 5.94
N ILE A 529 -14.30 -15.17 6.50
CA ILE A 529 -13.14 -15.81 5.85
C ILE A 529 -12.71 -16.98 6.74
N ALA A 530 -13.25 -18.16 6.44
CA ALA A 530 -12.96 -19.41 7.14
C ALA A 530 -13.23 -20.61 6.24
N ASP A 531 -12.46 -21.67 6.44
CA ASP A 531 -12.77 -22.99 5.86
C ASP A 531 -13.51 -23.83 6.90
N GLY A 532 -14.47 -24.63 6.48
CA GLY A 532 -15.20 -25.46 7.42
C GLY A 532 -16.05 -26.54 6.78
N ASN A 533 -16.61 -27.38 7.65
CA ASN A 533 -17.52 -28.46 7.30
C ASN A 533 -18.31 -28.87 8.54
N TYR A 534 -19.48 -29.45 8.36
CA TYR A 534 -20.24 -30.06 9.46
C TYR A 534 -19.61 -31.40 9.84
N LEU A 535 -19.42 -31.62 11.14
CA LEU A 535 -18.91 -32.86 11.68
C LEU A 535 -20.04 -33.73 12.23
N SER A 536 -19.99 -35.02 11.93
CA SER A 536 -20.80 -36.03 12.62
C SER A 536 -20.39 -36.10 14.09
N THR A 537 -21.30 -35.78 15.01
CA THR A 537 -21.05 -35.79 16.46
C THR A 537 -20.58 -37.15 16.98
N LYS A 538 -21.11 -38.24 16.41
CA LYS A 538 -20.77 -39.61 16.82
C LYS A 538 -19.38 -40.01 16.32
N GLU A 539 -19.08 -39.75 15.05
CA GLU A 539 -17.83 -40.20 14.42
C GLU A 539 -16.63 -39.36 14.84
N SER A 540 -16.84 -38.05 15.04
CA SER A 540 -15.82 -37.13 15.58
C SER A 540 -15.46 -37.42 17.04
N GLY A 541 -16.25 -38.24 17.75
CA GLY A 541 -16.06 -38.51 19.17
C GLY A 541 -16.57 -37.41 20.10
N PHE A 542 -17.35 -36.47 19.58
CA PHE A 542 -17.84 -35.30 20.33
C PHE A 542 -19.08 -35.60 21.18
N LEU A 543 -19.69 -36.77 21.05
CA LEU A 543 -20.87 -37.18 21.81
C LEU A 543 -20.64 -37.08 23.33
N GLU A 544 -19.46 -37.45 23.82
CA GLU A 544 -19.10 -37.35 25.24
C GLU A 544 -19.05 -35.88 25.71
N VAL A 545 -18.54 -34.98 24.86
CA VAL A 545 -18.49 -33.53 25.12
C VAL A 545 -19.90 -32.94 25.11
N GLN A 546 -20.76 -33.39 24.20
CA GLN A 546 -22.16 -32.95 24.13
C GLN A 546 -22.95 -33.39 25.37
N ASN A 547 -22.80 -34.64 25.82
CA ASN A 547 -23.45 -35.13 27.05
C ASN A 547 -22.97 -34.35 28.28
N ARG A 548 -21.66 -34.05 28.35
CA ARG A 548 -21.09 -33.19 29.39
C ARG A 548 -21.70 -31.79 29.38
N LEU A 549 -21.90 -31.20 28.19
CA LEU A 549 -22.53 -29.89 28.04
C LEU A 549 -23.97 -29.90 28.55
N GLN A 550 -24.77 -30.92 28.21
CA GLN A 550 -26.13 -31.09 28.72
C GLN A 550 -26.18 -31.15 30.25
N GLU A 551 -25.25 -31.90 30.86
CA GLU A 551 -25.20 -32.03 32.31
C GLU A 551 -24.80 -30.73 33.02
N VAL A 552 -23.87 -29.98 32.42
CA VAL A 552 -23.34 -28.72 33.00
C VAL A 552 -24.33 -27.57 32.83
N LEU A 553 -24.89 -27.39 31.63
CA LEU A 553 -25.80 -26.28 31.32
C LEU A 553 -27.28 -26.60 31.61
N LYS A 554 -27.62 -27.87 31.87
CA LYS A 554 -29.00 -28.36 32.05
C LYS A 554 -29.92 -28.03 30.86
N VAL A 555 -29.36 -28.10 29.65
CA VAL A 555 -30.05 -27.87 28.38
C VAL A 555 -30.39 -29.19 27.68
N ASN A 556 -31.47 -29.19 26.89
CA ASN A 556 -31.83 -30.30 26.02
C ASN A 556 -31.32 -30.02 24.60
N LEU A 557 -30.44 -30.89 24.08
CA LEU A 557 -29.84 -30.73 22.76
C LEU A 557 -30.48 -31.63 21.69
N THR A 558 -31.73 -32.07 21.90
CA THR A 558 -32.43 -32.95 20.94
C THR A 558 -32.59 -32.27 19.57
N THR A 559 -32.73 -30.95 19.55
CA THR A 559 -32.90 -30.14 18.34
C THR A 559 -31.65 -29.36 17.94
N SER A 560 -30.54 -29.51 18.68
CA SER A 560 -29.30 -28.78 18.39
C SER A 560 -28.75 -29.17 17.02
N GLU A 561 -28.11 -28.22 16.35
CA GLU A 561 -27.50 -28.45 15.06
C GLU A 561 -26.26 -29.35 15.13
N GLY A 562 -25.87 -29.87 13.95
CA GLY A 562 -24.58 -30.52 13.79
C GLY A 562 -23.43 -29.57 14.08
N LEU A 563 -22.29 -30.12 14.50
CA LEU A 563 -21.11 -29.33 14.85
C LEU A 563 -20.52 -28.68 13.61
N LEU A 564 -20.48 -27.35 13.56
CA LEU A 564 -19.79 -26.64 12.48
C LEU A 564 -18.33 -26.45 12.86
N LEU A 565 -17.43 -27.19 12.22
CA LEU A 565 -15.99 -26.98 12.35
C LEU A 565 -15.55 -25.79 11.51
N LEU A 566 -14.74 -24.93 12.10
CA LEU A 566 -14.23 -23.69 11.52
C LEU A 566 -12.71 -23.64 11.68
N LYS A 567 -11.99 -23.55 10.57
CA LYS A 567 -10.55 -23.33 10.50
C LYS A 567 -10.29 -21.95 9.92
N TYR A 568 -9.59 -21.13 10.70
CA TYR A 568 -9.18 -19.79 10.32
C TYR A 568 -7.66 -19.78 10.12
N GLY A 569 -7.23 -19.51 8.90
CA GLY A 569 -5.85 -19.13 8.60
C GLY A 569 -5.58 -17.67 8.97
N ILE A 570 -4.37 -17.22 8.69
CA ILE A 570 -3.95 -15.81 8.82
C ILE A 570 -4.93 -14.91 8.03
N GLY A 571 -5.43 -13.85 8.67
CA GLY A 571 -6.46 -12.95 8.09
C GLY A 571 -7.89 -13.50 8.13
N GLY A 572 -8.05 -14.79 8.45
CA GLY A 572 -9.34 -15.38 8.71
C GLY A 572 -10.06 -14.65 9.83
N HIS A 573 -11.35 -14.43 9.66
CA HIS A 573 -12.18 -13.70 10.62
C HIS A 573 -13.66 -13.96 10.35
N TYR A 574 -14.47 -13.45 11.26
CA TYR A 574 -15.90 -13.40 11.09
C TYR A 574 -16.40 -12.09 11.66
N ALA A 575 -16.92 -11.21 10.80
CA ALA A 575 -17.51 -9.95 11.25
C ALA A 575 -18.71 -10.16 12.20
N PRO A 576 -19.04 -9.18 13.06
CA PRO A 576 -20.07 -9.36 14.06
C PRO A 576 -21.47 -9.73 13.50
N HIS A 577 -22.11 -10.77 14.04
CA HIS A 577 -23.48 -11.27 13.73
C HIS A 577 -24.26 -11.58 15.01
N TYR A 578 -25.58 -11.78 14.83
CA TYR A 578 -26.41 -12.61 15.70
C TYR A 578 -26.51 -14.03 15.14
N ASP A 579 -26.41 -15.03 16.01
CA ASP A 579 -26.70 -16.41 15.65
C ASP A 579 -28.21 -16.70 15.65
N GLY A 580 -28.97 -16.08 16.55
CA GLY A 580 -30.42 -16.20 16.61
C GLY A 580 -31.11 -15.59 15.38
N PHE A 581 -32.20 -16.20 14.96
CA PHE A 581 -33.03 -15.70 13.87
C PHE A 581 -33.98 -14.62 14.41
N SER A 582 -34.00 -13.45 13.78
CA SER A 582 -35.01 -12.41 14.06
C SER A 582 -36.29 -12.66 13.27
N ASP A 583 -37.38 -12.00 13.70
CA ASP A 583 -38.77 -12.18 13.27
C ASP A 583 -38.95 -12.12 11.72
N SER A 584 -38.70 -13.25 11.05
CA SER A 584 -38.94 -13.42 9.62
C SER A 584 -40.38 -13.86 9.43
N PRO A 585 -41.19 -13.15 8.60
CA PRO A 585 -42.58 -13.54 8.32
C PRO A 585 -42.71 -14.87 7.56
N ARG A 586 -41.59 -15.50 7.17
CA ARG A 586 -41.55 -16.86 6.63
C ARG A 586 -40.57 -17.69 7.45
N LYS A 587 -41.08 -18.56 8.32
CA LYS A 587 -40.30 -19.67 8.88
C LYS A 587 -40.15 -20.70 7.76
N ASP A 588 -38.92 -20.94 7.32
CA ASP A 588 -38.65 -22.02 6.38
C ASP A 588 -38.85 -23.39 7.05
N GLU A 589 -38.89 -24.45 6.25
CA GLU A 589 -39.12 -25.81 6.74
C GLU A 589 -38.07 -26.26 7.77
N TRP A 590 -36.86 -25.69 7.69
CA TRP A 590 -35.77 -25.95 8.61
C TRP A 590 -36.02 -25.34 9.99
N LEU A 591 -36.42 -24.06 10.05
CA LEU A 591 -36.72 -23.36 11.31
C LEU A 591 -37.97 -23.93 12.00
N ILE A 592 -38.95 -24.40 11.22
CA ILE A 592 -40.12 -25.11 11.76
C ILE A 592 -39.70 -26.42 12.45
N LYS A 593 -38.69 -27.11 11.91
CA LYS A 593 -38.24 -28.41 12.41
C LYS A 593 -37.28 -28.32 13.59
N HIS A 594 -36.39 -27.33 13.62
CA HIS A 594 -35.32 -27.25 14.63
C HIS A 594 -35.50 -26.11 15.64
N GLY A 595 -36.41 -25.16 15.38
CA GLY A 595 -36.60 -23.99 16.24
C GLY A 595 -35.51 -22.93 16.06
N ASN A 596 -35.56 -21.87 16.87
CA ASN A 596 -34.56 -20.80 16.86
C ASN A 596 -33.29 -21.23 17.63
N ARG A 597 -32.15 -20.61 17.33
CA ARG A 597 -30.87 -20.84 18.01
C ARG A 597 -30.84 -20.05 19.31
N VAL A 598 -31.29 -20.64 20.41
CA VAL A 598 -31.46 -19.92 21.69
C VAL A 598 -30.13 -19.67 22.40
N ALA A 599 -29.13 -20.50 22.13
CA ALA A 599 -27.78 -20.32 22.65
C ALA A 599 -26.72 -20.88 21.70
N THR A 600 -25.48 -20.43 21.88
CA THR A 600 -24.34 -20.95 21.13
C THR A 600 -23.26 -21.40 22.10
N THR A 601 -22.63 -22.54 21.79
CA THR A 601 -21.39 -22.97 22.43
C THR A 601 -20.29 -23.08 21.38
N LEU A 602 -19.20 -22.34 21.58
CA LEU A 602 -17.99 -22.39 20.77
C LEU A 602 -16.89 -23.16 21.51
N PHE A 603 -16.42 -24.26 20.92
CA PHE A 603 -15.36 -25.09 21.45
C PHE A 603 -14.05 -24.82 20.72
N ILE A 604 -12.97 -24.60 21.49
CA ILE A 604 -11.67 -24.19 20.94
C ILE A 604 -10.76 -25.39 20.87
N LEU A 605 -10.47 -25.87 19.66
CA LEU A 605 -9.60 -27.02 19.44
C LEU A 605 -8.13 -26.61 19.29
N LYS A 606 -7.89 -25.45 18.69
CA LYS A 606 -6.57 -24.86 18.51
C LYS A 606 -6.68 -23.34 18.52
N THR A 607 -5.81 -22.67 19.25
CA THR A 607 -5.67 -21.21 19.22
C THR A 607 -4.69 -20.76 18.14
N ALA A 608 -4.90 -19.53 17.67
CA ALA A 608 -3.91 -18.82 16.88
C ALA A 608 -2.72 -18.40 17.74
N ASP A 609 -1.58 -18.13 17.09
CA ASP A 609 -0.38 -17.63 17.78
C ASP A 609 -0.60 -16.18 18.23
N SER A 610 -1.39 -15.42 17.47
CA SER A 610 -1.82 -14.06 17.82
C SER A 610 -3.17 -13.70 17.17
N GLY A 611 -3.95 -12.88 17.87
CA GLY A 611 -5.32 -12.52 17.47
C GLY A 611 -6.34 -13.64 17.74
N GLY A 612 -7.42 -13.67 16.95
CA GLY A 612 -8.37 -14.78 16.97
C GLY A 612 -9.31 -14.89 18.17
N GLY A 613 -9.38 -13.89 19.05
CA GLY A 613 -10.37 -13.82 20.12
C GLY A 613 -11.81 -13.75 19.59
N THR A 614 -12.80 -14.06 20.43
CA THR A 614 -14.21 -13.86 20.11
C THR A 614 -14.64 -12.50 20.67
N ILE A 615 -14.98 -11.55 19.80
CA ILE A 615 -15.39 -10.20 20.17
C ILE A 615 -16.90 -10.13 20.42
N PHE A 616 -17.31 -9.40 21.46
CA PHE A 616 -18.69 -9.01 21.72
C PHE A 616 -18.75 -7.47 21.79
N PRO A 617 -19.03 -6.77 20.68
CA PRO A 617 -18.81 -5.33 20.61
C PRO A 617 -19.69 -4.51 21.55
N GLU A 618 -20.96 -4.89 21.69
CA GLU A 618 -21.94 -4.21 22.56
C GLU A 618 -21.62 -4.39 24.06
N LEU A 619 -20.87 -5.43 24.40
CA LEU A 619 -20.32 -5.64 25.74
C LEU A 619 -18.92 -5.03 25.91
N ASN A 620 -18.37 -4.47 24.83
CA ASN A 620 -17.03 -3.91 24.76
C ASN A 620 -15.92 -4.86 25.26
N LEU A 621 -16.05 -6.15 24.94
CA LEU A 621 -15.15 -7.20 25.44
C LEU A 621 -14.67 -8.14 24.33
N VAL A 622 -13.56 -8.83 24.61
CA VAL A 622 -13.08 -9.95 23.81
C VAL A 622 -12.85 -11.14 24.75
N VAL A 623 -13.37 -12.30 24.39
CA VAL A 623 -13.03 -13.56 25.06
C VAL A 623 -11.85 -14.15 24.30
N GLN A 624 -10.65 -14.06 24.90
CA GLN A 624 -9.45 -14.72 24.37
C GLN A 624 -9.37 -16.14 24.97
N PRO A 625 -9.52 -17.19 24.15
CA PRO A 625 -9.51 -18.56 24.66
C PRO A 625 -8.14 -19.21 24.63
N ASP A 626 -8.03 -20.32 25.37
CA ASP A 626 -6.97 -21.32 25.30
C ASP A 626 -7.49 -22.60 24.60
N PRO A 627 -6.61 -23.47 24.09
CA PRO A 627 -7.02 -24.77 23.58
C PRO A 627 -7.74 -25.59 24.66
N GLY A 628 -8.90 -26.15 24.31
CA GLY A 628 -9.76 -26.94 25.19
C GLY A 628 -10.89 -26.16 25.84
N ASP A 629 -10.94 -24.84 25.68
CA ASP A 629 -12.01 -24.04 26.25
C ASP A 629 -13.35 -24.20 25.53
N ALA A 630 -14.44 -24.01 26.27
CA ALA A 630 -15.77 -23.78 25.70
C ALA A 630 -16.27 -22.38 26.08
N ILE A 631 -16.82 -21.64 25.12
CA ILE A 631 -17.43 -20.32 25.33
C ILE A 631 -18.92 -20.47 25.06
N PHE A 632 -19.78 -20.13 26.02
CA PHE A 632 -21.23 -20.24 25.92
C PHE A 632 -21.88 -18.87 26.09
N TRP A 633 -22.87 -18.57 25.25
CA TRP A 633 -23.72 -17.39 25.42
C TRP A 633 -25.15 -17.63 24.95
N ILE A 634 -26.06 -16.82 25.47
CA ILE A 634 -27.47 -16.78 25.07
C ILE A 634 -27.66 -15.84 23.88
N ASN A 635 -28.39 -16.29 22.86
CA ASN A 635 -28.62 -15.55 21.62
C ASN A 635 -29.93 -14.77 21.60
N CYS A 636 -30.96 -15.25 22.31
CA CYS A 636 -32.28 -14.62 22.36
C CYS A 636 -32.97 -14.79 23.71
N ASP A 637 -33.96 -13.94 23.98
CA ASP A 637 -34.77 -13.99 25.20
C ASP A 637 -35.88 -15.06 25.13
N SER A 638 -36.71 -15.16 26.18
CA SER A 638 -37.82 -16.11 26.22
C SER A 638 -38.94 -15.84 25.19
N ASN A 639 -38.89 -14.69 24.50
CA ASN A 639 -39.81 -14.35 23.42
C ASN A 639 -39.17 -14.60 22.03
N GLU A 640 -38.01 -15.28 21.98
CA GLU A 640 -37.22 -15.52 20.77
C GLU A 640 -36.70 -14.24 20.11
N ILE A 641 -36.62 -13.12 20.86
CA ILE A 641 -36.06 -11.86 20.37
C ILE A 641 -34.55 -11.90 20.57
N ASN A 642 -33.79 -11.65 19.52
CA ASN A 642 -32.32 -11.60 19.59
C ASN A 642 -31.84 -10.65 20.69
N GLU A 643 -30.96 -11.17 21.54
CA GLU A 643 -30.29 -10.39 22.56
C GLU A 643 -29.26 -9.49 21.91
N LYS A 644 -29.45 -8.17 22.01
CA LYS A 644 -28.61 -7.18 21.31
C LYS A 644 -27.14 -7.30 21.70
N LYS A 645 -26.86 -7.56 22.97
CA LYS A 645 -25.48 -7.69 23.47
C LYS A 645 -24.82 -9.03 23.10
N SER A 646 -25.56 -9.97 22.50
CA SER A 646 -25.01 -11.22 21.94
C SER A 646 -24.38 -11.04 20.56
N LEU A 647 -24.41 -9.82 19.99
CA LEU A 647 -23.69 -9.49 18.76
C LEU A 647 -22.22 -9.88 18.93
N HIS A 648 -21.72 -10.76 18.07
CA HIS A 648 -20.38 -11.30 18.25
C HIS A 648 -19.69 -11.65 16.93
N GLY A 649 -18.36 -11.69 16.95
CA GLY A 649 -17.54 -12.05 15.81
C GLY A 649 -16.23 -12.74 16.21
N ALA A 650 -15.47 -13.17 15.22
CA ALA A 650 -14.11 -13.66 15.42
C ALA A 650 -13.11 -12.57 14.99
N CYS A 651 -12.32 -12.07 15.94
CA CYS A 651 -11.23 -11.15 15.66
C CYS A 651 -10.27 -11.74 14.63
N PRO A 652 -9.68 -10.91 13.75
CA PRO A 652 -8.73 -11.40 12.75
C PRO A 652 -7.59 -12.21 13.35
N ILE A 653 -7.23 -13.31 12.68
CA ILE A 653 -6.03 -14.09 12.99
C ILE A 653 -4.81 -13.31 12.54
N LEU A 654 -3.96 -12.92 13.49
CA LEU A 654 -2.75 -12.15 13.23
C LEU A 654 -1.53 -13.07 13.01
N GLY A 655 -1.58 -14.30 13.49
CA GLY A 655 -0.53 -15.30 13.31
C GLY A 655 -1.02 -16.72 13.61
N GLY A 656 -0.49 -17.70 12.88
CA GLY A 656 -0.81 -19.11 13.08
C GLY A 656 -2.17 -19.54 12.50
N THR A 657 -2.88 -20.41 13.21
CA THR A 657 -4.17 -20.95 12.75
C THR A 657 -5.06 -21.25 13.94
N LYS A 658 -6.29 -20.72 13.93
CA LYS A 658 -7.33 -21.08 14.91
C LYS A 658 -8.22 -22.18 14.34
N ILE A 659 -8.57 -23.16 15.16
CA ILE A 659 -9.57 -24.18 14.84
C ILE A 659 -10.58 -24.21 15.98
N ALA A 660 -11.86 -24.04 15.64
CA ALA A 660 -12.95 -24.08 16.59
C ALA A 660 -14.13 -24.88 16.03
N THR A 661 -15.05 -25.29 16.89
CA THR A 661 -16.31 -25.91 16.50
C THR A 661 -17.46 -25.18 17.18
N SER A 662 -18.48 -24.81 16.41
CA SER A 662 -19.69 -24.19 16.93
C SER A 662 -20.81 -25.21 17.05
N MET A 663 -21.53 -25.15 18.17
CA MET A 663 -22.80 -25.84 18.38
C MET A 663 -23.87 -24.81 18.65
N TRP A 664 -24.89 -24.79 17.80
CA TRP A 664 -26.09 -24.00 18.01
C TRP A 664 -27.15 -24.85 18.72
N ILE A 665 -27.70 -24.31 19.81
CA ILE A 665 -28.62 -24.96 20.75
C ILE A 665 -30.05 -24.52 20.49
#